data_AF-A0A229YJZ5-F1
#
_entry.id   AF-A0A229YJZ5-F1
#
_cell.length_a   1.000
_cell.length_b   1.000
_cell.length_c   1.000
_cell.angle_alpha   90.00
_cell.angle_beta   90.00
_cell.angle_gamma   90.00
#
_symmetry.space_group_name_H-M   'P 1'
#
loop_
_entity.id
_entity.type
_entity.pdbx_description
1 polymer ?
#
loop_
_entity_poly.entity_id
_entity_poly.type
_entity_poly.pdbx_seq_one_letter_code
_entity_poly.pdbx_strand_id
1 'polypeptide(L)'
;MALFLAPLLLCSYIPIVAALTFDVPSAPPSNASGQLSAAPVGVSLEFFTFPGYMNDVTATTTCLQNFKDLTGVWPPLRIGGTTQDRATYDAASTNAVTYTVASPSDAPTSLTFGPSFITLAASYDGDVILGLNRRLNNLSNTIAAATLAKNEMNNLNAIELGNEPNFFSSSDPVANSQSWTASADYSSEVSWQDAVCGNLSTSNLISAGVFFGTSPMSIAGLAAVEGDANTYVRDYCSHNYPQSASTANLASLMSHSAIASQIEPFAAEASAAAAKGKPYIFGETNSATQGGGGISPTFGAALWILDYVMQTLLMGTKALYFHQGTIGNCQYCWWGRYDMGSPYYGAYFATMALANADQIAPLDDQTTAYAAYAIYKNGSPVRVLLYNSDYYTSGTRSIQTYTLTGLTSSRVTAKRLTAPYSTSRVDRGQNPTVGGQTFANGTCTIQGTAVTETTAVNSGKATFTVGASEAFSYQSVSILRCAHRNQTNHLDGGDPENAEYIYQHLVRVERNHIKALKVPSPLQNEGFHRCCCRDCWPGFGPPQQPEARATTVDISNHQKSVNFEAAKKDGAQFVIIKATEGTTYKDSVFNSHYTGATKAGLIRGGYHFARPDKSTGSAQAKYFLKNGGGWSNDNRTLPGMLDIEYNPYGATCYGLSHGQMVAWIRDFVDEYHHETSRWPMIYTTADWWNRCTGNARGFGDKCPLVLAAYSSSPPKTIPGDWKTWTIWQNSDKYEHGGDSDKFNGPMTQLRKLASG
;
A
#
# COMPACT_ATOMS: atom_id res chain seq x y z
N MET A 1 52.80 -30.64 49.63
CA MET A 1 52.49 -31.06 48.24
C MET A 1 51.81 -29.90 47.54
N ALA A 2 52.52 -29.23 46.63
CA ALA A 2 51.95 -28.19 45.77
C ALA A 2 51.27 -28.89 44.58
N LEU A 3 49.96 -28.73 44.42
CA LEU A 3 49.24 -29.16 43.23
C LEU A 3 49.15 -27.99 42.25
N PHE A 4 49.69 -28.20 41.04
CA PHE A 4 49.47 -27.36 39.88
C PHE A 4 48.04 -27.57 39.35
N LEU A 5 47.27 -26.48 39.23
CA LEU A 5 46.01 -26.43 38.48
C LEU A 5 46.31 -25.86 37.10
N ALA A 6 46.15 -26.69 36.07
CA ALA A 6 46.17 -26.26 34.67
C ALA A 6 44.79 -25.69 34.27
N PRO A 7 44.72 -24.60 33.48
CA PRO A 7 43.45 -24.07 33.02
C PRO A 7 42.92 -24.90 31.84
N LEU A 8 41.70 -25.44 31.99
CA LEU A 8 40.92 -25.98 30.88
C LEU A 8 40.47 -24.84 29.96
N LEU A 9 40.98 -24.84 28.73
CA LEU A 9 40.42 -24.06 27.62
C LEU A 9 39.06 -24.63 27.22
N LEU A 10 37.98 -23.95 27.64
CA LEU A 10 36.65 -24.13 27.06
C LEU A 10 36.67 -23.58 25.62
N CYS A 11 36.87 -24.47 24.64
CA CYS A 11 36.55 -24.17 23.26
C CYS A 11 35.04 -23.94 23.13
N SER A 12 34.63 -22.70 22.92
CA SER A 12 33.28 -22.34 22.51
C SER A 12 33.02 -22.98 21.14
N TYR A 13 32.25 -24.06 21.10
CA TYR A 13 31.68 -24.57 19.86
C TYR A 13 30.71 -23.51 19.33
N ILE A 14 31.14 -22.77 18.31
CA ILE A 14 30.22 -21.97 17.49
C ILE A 14 29.59 -22.98 16.53
N PRO A 15 28.28 -23.31 16.64
CA PRO A 15 27.63 -24.14 15.65
C PRO A 15 27.72 -23.45 14.29
N ILE A 16 28.47 -24.07 13.37
CA ILE A 16 28.48 -23.67 11.96
C ILE A 16 27.12 -24.10 11.40
N VAL A 17 26.19 -23.16 11.26
CA VAL A 17 24.96 -23.39 10.51
C VAL A 17 25.36 -23.69 9.06
N ALA A 18 25.01 -24.87 8.56
CA ALA A 18 25.39 -25.30 7.22
C ALA A 18 24.78 -24.34 6.18
N ALA A 19 25.61 -23.88 5.24
CA ALA A 19 25.14 -23.07 4.13
C ALA A 19 24.22 -23.91 3.23
N LEU A 20 23.04 -23.40 2.90
CA LEU A 20 22.14 -24.02 1.93
C LEU A 20 22.66 -23.72 0.53
N THR A 21 22.61 -24.71 -0.35
CA THR A 21 23.00 -24.54 -1.75
C THR A 21 21.87 -24.95 -2.66
N PHE A 22 21.44 -24.05 -3.54
CA PHE A 22 20.39 -24.31 -4.52
C PHE A 22 20.90 -24.04 -5.93
N ASP A 23 20.69 -24.99 -6.83
CA ASP A 23 20.94 -24.78 -8.25
C ASP A 23 19.76 -24.02 -8.87
N VAL A 24 20.04 -23.01 -9.70
CA VAL A 24 19.01 -22.26 -10.42
C VAL A 24 18.94 -22.80 -11.85
N PRO A 25 17.91 -23.58 -12.21
CA PRO A 25 17.81 -24.17 -13.53
C PRO A 25 17.70 -23.09 -14.61
N SER A 26 18.41 -23.28 -15.72
CA SER A 26 18.40 -22.36 -16.87
C SER A 26 17.07 -22.32 -17.63
N ALA A 27 16.19 -23.29 -17.38
CA ALA A 27 14.82 -23.38 -17.88
C ALA A 27 13.88 -23.97 -16.80
N PRO A 28 12.56 -23.75 -16.87
CA PRO A 28 11.60 -24.29 -15.92
C PRO A 28 11.74 -25.83 -15.78
N PRO A 29 12.00 -26.36 -14.58
CA PRO A 29 12.07 -27.80 -14.35
C PRO A 29 10.67 -28.45 -14.38
N SER A 30 10.60 -29.78 -14.34
CA SER A 30 9.34 -30.54 -14.41
C SER A 30 8.40 -30.31 -13.22
N ASN A 31 8.94 -29.85 -12.09
CA ASN A 31 8.19 -29.47 -10.88
C ASN A 31 7.84 -27.96 -10.86
N ALA A 32 8.03 -27.24 -11.97
CA ALA A 32 7.56 -25.86 -12.10
C ALA A 32 6.02 -25.81 -12.16
N SER A 33 5.46 -24.67 -11.75
CA SER A 33 4.05 -24.36 -11.92
C SER A 33 3.66 -24.38 -13.40
N GLY A 34 2.36 -24.51 -13.65
CA GLY A 34 1.77 -24.09 -14.91
C GLY A 34 1.93 -22.58 -15.16
N GLN A 35 1.32 -22.12 -16.25
CA GLN A 35 1.30 -20.71 -16.61
C GLN A 35 0.61 -19.86 -15.52
N LEU A 36 1.33 -18.87 -15.01
CA LEU A 36 0.82 -17.95 -13.99
C LEU A 36 -0.08 -16.88 -14.60
N SER A 37 -1.07 -16.46 -13.81
CA SER A 37 -1.79 -15.21 -14.04
C SER A 37 -0.83 -14.03 -13.91
N ALA A 38 -1.08 -12.95 -14.66
CA ALA A 38 -0.30 -11.72 -14.55
C ALA A 38 -0.44 -11.05 -13.17
N ALA A 39 -1.59 -11.23 -12.52
CA ALA A 39 -1.88 -10.72 -11.18
C ALA A 39 -2.58 -11.82 -10.34
N PRO A 40 -1.81 -12.76 -9.76
CA PRO A 40 -2.40 -13.87 -8.98
C PRO A 40 -2.79 -13.46 -7.56
N VAL A 41 -2.33 -12.31 -7.07
CA VAL A 41 -2.64 -11.80 -5.73
C VAL A 41 -3.77 -10.77 -5.84
N GLY A 42 -4.94 -11.16 -5.35
CA GLY A 42 -6.17 -10.37 -5.37
C GLY A 42 -6.70 -10.06 -3.98
N VAL A 43 -7.85 -9.39 -3.96
CA VAL A 43 -8.51 -8.92 -2.73
C VAL A 43 -9.94 -9.44 -2.70
N SER A 44 -10.38 -9.93 -1.54
CA SER A 44 -11.78 -10.26 -1.28
C SER A 44 -12.33 -9.19 -0.33
N LEU A 45 -13.46 -8.57 -0.65
CA LEU A 45 -14.13 -7.57 0.18
C LEU A 45 -15.48 -8.11 0.64
N GLU A 46 -15.78 -7.93 1.92
CA GLU A 46 -17.08 -8.25 2.48
C GLU A 46 -18.18 -7.40 1.80
N PHE A 47 -19.28 -8.04 1.40
CA PHE A 47 -20.28 -7.50 0.46
C PHE A 47 -20.83 -6.15 0.96
N PHE A 48 -21.19 -6.06 2.24
CA PHE A 48 -21.76 -4.83 2.78
C PHE A 48 -20.75 -3.69 2.93
N THR A 49 -19.45 -3.99 3.09
CA THR A 49 -18.41 -2.97 3.24
C THR A 49 -17.75 -2.58 1.92
N PHE A 50 -17.97 -3.33 0.84
CA PHE A 50 -17.43 -3.02 -0.48
C PHE A 50 -17.59 -1.53 -0.87
N PRO A 51 -18.80 -0.93 -0.79
CA PRO A 51 -18.95 0.50 -1.10
C PRO A 51 -18.10 1.41 -0.20
N GLY A 52 -18.00 1.09 1.09
CA GLY A 52 -17.17 1.85 2.03
C GLY A 52 -15.68 1.73 1.75
N TYR A 53 -15.19 0.54 1.35
CA TYR A 53 -13.79 0.37 0.95
C TYR A 53 -13.45 1.18 -0.30
N MET A 54 -14.34 1.20 -1.29
CA MET A 54 -14.10 1.91 -2.55
C MET A 54 -14.24 3.43 -2.42
N ASN A 55 -15.18 3.91 -1.60
CA ASN A 55 -15.52 5.33 -1.53
C ASN A 55 -14.90 6.05 -0.32
N ASP A 56 -14.77 5.37 0.83
CA ASP A 56 -14.45 6.02 2.10
C ASP A 56 -13.06 5.65 2.65
N VAL A 57 -12.44 4.60 2.13
CA VAL A 57 -11.10 4.16 2.56
C VAL A 57 -10.07 4.60 1.52
N THR A 58 -9.48 5.77 1.73
CA THR A 58 -8.50 6.40 0.82
C THR A 58 -7.35 5.48 0.41
N ALA A 59 -6.91 4.59 1.29
CA ALA A 59 -5.84 3.64 1.02
C ALA A 59 -6.18 2.62 -0.08
N THR A 60 -7.47 2.25 -0.26
CA THR A 60 -7.88 1.13 -1.13
C THR A 60 -7.37 1.31 -2.55
N THR A 61 -7.72 2.43 -3.19
CA THR A 61 -7.34 2.69 -4.59
C THR A 61 -5.82 2.73 -4.77
N THR A 62 -5.11 3.40 -3.88
CA THR A 62 -3.64 3.50 -3.96
C THR A 62 -2.96 2.14 -3.74
N CYS A 63 -3.46 1.32 -2.82
CA CYS A 63 -2.91 -0.03 -2.61
C CYS A 63 -3.13 -0.94 -3.83
N LEU A 64 -4.31 -0.89 -4.44
CA LEU A 64 -4.59 -1.66 -5.66
C LEU A 64 -3.76 -1.15 -6.84
N GLN A 65 -3.59 0.18 -6.95
CA GLN A 65 -2.73 0.80 -7.97
C GLN A 65 -1.27 0.38 -7.80
N ASN A 66 -0.76 0.31 -6.57
CA ASN A 66 0.60 -0.18 -6.29
C ASN A 66 0.82 -1.61 -6.82
N PHE A 67 -0.20 -2.48 -6.77
CA PHE A 67 -0.11 -3.82 -7.38
C PHE A 67 -0.12 -3.74 -8.91
N LYS A 68 -0.98 -2.90 -9.48
CA LYS A 68 -1.00 -2.66 -10.93
C LYS A 68 0.31 -2.09 -11.45
N ASP A 69 0.95 -1.20 -10.72
CA ASP A 69 2.21 -0.59 -11.14
C ASP A 69 3.35 -1.63 -11.21
N LEU A 70 3.26 -2.69 -10.41
CA LEU A 70 4.19 -3.82 -10.46
C LEU A 70 3.90 -4.76 -11.64
N THR A 71 2.63 -5.11 -11.87
CA THR A 71 2.25 -6.20 -12.80
C THR A 71 1.77 -5.72 -14.17
N GLY A 72 1.44 -4.43 -14.30
CA GLY A 72 0.72 -3.86 -15.43
C GLY A 72 -0.80 -4.11 -15.43
N VAL A 73 -1.29 -4.99 -14.55
CA VAL A 73 -2.68 -5.47 -14.52
C VAL A 73 -3.30 -5.17 -13.16
N TRP A 74 -4.54 -4.69 -13.15
CA TRP A 74 -5.26 -4.47 -11.89
C TRP A 74 -5.40 -5.81 -11.15
N PRO A 75 -5.14 -5.86 -9.83
CA PRO A 75 -5.34 -7.08 -9.06
C PRO A 75 -6.82 -7.51 -9.12
N PRO A 76 -7.12 -8.81 -9.18
CA PRO A 76 -8.50 -9.27 -9.25
C PRO A 76 -9.21 -9.00 -7.91
N LEU A 77 -10.49 -8.64 -7.99
CA LEU A 77 -11.32 -8.28 -6.86
C LEU A 77 -12.48 -9.28 -6.72
N ARG A 78 -12.76 -9.74 -5.51
CA ARG A 78 -13.95 -10.53 -5.18
C ARG A 78 -14.80 -9.76 -4.19
N ILE A 79 -16.10 -9.64 -4.46
CA ILE A 79 -17.07 -8.98 -3.59
C ILE A 79 -18.03 -10.07 -3.10
N GLY A 80 -18.02 -10.37 -1.80
CA GLY A 80 -18.81 -11.49 -1.30
C GLY A 80 -18.76 -11.65 0.22
N GLY A 81 -18.49 -12.86 0.68
CA GLY A 81 -18.40 -13.16 2.11
C GLY A 81 -19.78 -13.41 2.72
N THR A 82 -19.84 -13.53 4.03
CA THR A 82 -21.06 -13.99 4.72
C THR A 82 -22.26 -13.07 4.47
N THR A 83 -22.03 -11.76 4.31
CA THR A 83 -23.10 -10.79 4.10
C THR A 83 -23.71 -10.84 2.70
N GLN A 84 -23.08 -11.45 1.70
CA GLN A 84 -23.74 -11.67 0.41
C GLN A 84 -25.01 -12.52 0.58
N ASP A 85 -24.96 -13.52 1.47
CA ASP A 85 -26.07 -14.42 1.77
C ASP A 85 -27.15 -13.79 2.66
N ARG A 86 -26.96 -12.54 3.04
CA ARG A 86 -27.91 -11.73 3.80
C ARG A 86 -28.47 -10.59 2.94
N ALA A 87 -27.96 -10.42 1.72
CA ALA A 87 -28.28 -9.32 0.84
C ALA A 87 -29.47 -9.64 -0.07
N THR A 88 -30.41 -8.70 -0.16
CA THR A 88 -31.54 -8.75 -1.11
C THR A 88 -31.39 -7.62 -2.12
N TYR A 89 -31.53 -7.93 -3.41
CA TYR A 89 -31.49 -6.90 -4.45
C TYR A 89 -32.81 -6.12 -4.50
N ASP A 90 -32.73 -4.80 -4.58
CA ASP A 90 -33.89 -3.91 -4.78
C ASP A 90 -33.62 -2.96 -5.95
N ALA A 91 -34.30 -3.20 -7.07
CA ALA A 91 -34.17 -2.39 -8.27
C ALA A 91 -34.65 -0.94 -8.09
N ALA A 92 -35.46 -0.65 -7.08
CA ALA A 92 -35.93 0.70 -6.76
C ALA A 92 -35.00 1.44 -5.79
N SER A 93 -34.04 0.75 -5.15
CA SER A 93 -33.10 1.38 -4.22
C SER A 93 -32.18 2.35 -4.95
N THR A 94 -32.06 3.57 -4.41
CA THR A 94 -31.10 4.58 -4.88
C THR A 94 -29.73 4.42 -4.23
N ASN A 95 -29.65 3.69 -3.12
CA ASN A 95 -28.40 3.47 -2.38
C ASN A 95 -27.69 2.21 -2.87
N ALA A 96 -26.36 2.24 -2.89
CA ALA A 96 -25.56 1.06 -3.23
C ALA A 96 -25.86 -0.06 -2.24
N VAL A 97 -25.81 0.25 -0.94
CA VAL A 97 -26.17 -0.71 0.12
C VAL A 97 -26.95 0.01 1.22
N THR A 98 -27.90 -0.67 1.85
CA THR A 98 -28.68 -0.17 2.98
C THR A 98 -28.78 -1.26 4.04
N TYR A 99 -28.41 -0.94 5.28
CA TYR A 99 -28.43 -1.86 6.41
C TYR A 99 -28.48 -1.09 7.73
N THR A 100 -28.79 -1.82 8.81
CA THR A 100 -28.75 -1.30 10.18
C THR A 100 -27.93 -2.26 11.03
N VAL A 101 -27.06 -1.71 11.88
CA VAL A 101 -26.22 -2.45 12.82
C VAL A 101 -26.27 -1.79 14.19
N ALA A 102 -26.05 -2.55 15.26
CA ALA A 102 -25.98 -2.02 16.61
C ALA A 102 -24.68 -1.22 16.83
N SER A 103 -23.57 -1.71 16.26
CA SER A 103 -22.28 -1.03 16.24
C SER A 103 -21.73 -0.92 14.81
N PRO A 104 -20.99 0.15 14.45
CA PRO A 104 -20.28 0.25 13.17
C PRO A 104 -19.28 -0.88 12.89
N SER A 105 -18.88 -1.63 13.94
CA SER A 105 -17.97 -2.78 13.85
C SER A 105 -18.68 -4.10 13.49
N ASP A 106 -20.01 -4.11 13.45
CA ASP A 106 -20.79 -5.32 13.25
C ASP A 106 -21.06 -5.56 11.76
N ALA A 107 -21.17 -6.82 11.38
CA ALA A 107 -21.72 -7.19 10.08
C ALA A 107 -23.25 -7.28 10.19
N PRO A 108 -24.02 -6.67 9.25
CA PRO A 108 -25.48 -6.71 9.29
C PRO A 108 -26.00 -8.15 9.13
N THR A 109 -27.09 -8.47 9.83
CA THR A 109 -27.81 -9.75 9.71
C THR A 109 -28.75 -9.78 8.51
N SER A 110 -29.10 -8.62 7.95
CA SER A 110 -29.87 -8.42 6.72
C SER A 110 -29.51 -7.07 6.11
N LEU A 111 -29.52 -7.00 4.77
CA LEU A 111 -29.23 -5.78 4.01
C LEU A 111 -29.91 -5.81 2.65
N THR A 112 -30.08 -4.62 2.07
CA THR A 112 -30.55 -4.43 0.71
C THR A 112 -29.48 -3.76 -0.12
N PHE A 113 -29.36 -4.10 -1.40
CA PHE A 113 -28.47 -3.42 -2.34
C PHE A 113 -29.20 -3.04 -3.63
N GLY A 114 -28.82 -1.90 -4.23
CA GLY A 114 -29.45 -1.36 -5.42
C GLY A 114 -28.54 -1.35 -6.66
N PRO A 115 -29.04 -0.85 -7.81
CA PRO A 115 -28.25 -0.75 -9.04
C PRO A 115 -26.90 -0.05 -8.89
N SER A 116 -26.83 1.00 -8.06
CA SER A 116 -25.58 1.75 -7.83
C SER A 116 -24.46 0.91 -7.17
N PHE A 117 -24.77 -0.22 -6.54
CA PHE A 117 -23.76 -1.19 -6.10
C PHE A 117 -23.06 -1.85 -7.28
N ILE A 118 -23.84 -2.31 -8.26
CA ILE A 118 -23.34 -2.95 -9.48
C ILE A 118 -22.60 -1.93 -10.34
N THR A 119 -23.13 -0.70 -10.46
CA THR A 119 -22.42 0.39 -11.14
C THR A 119 -21.08 0.71 -10.46
N LEU A 120 -21.00 0.69 -9.13
CA LEU A 120 -19.75 0.87 -8.41
C LEU A 120 -18.77 -0.28 -8.67
N ALA A 121 -19.24 -1.53 -8.64
CA ALA A 121 -18.42 -2.69 -9.00
C ALA A 121 -17.92 -2.62 -10.45
N ALA A 122 -18.76 -2.14 -11.37
CA ALA A 122 -18.41 -1.93 -12.78
C ALA A 122 -17.34 -0.85 -12.98
N SER A 123 -17.20 0.09 -12.04
CA SER A 123 -16.22 1.18 -12.12
C SER A 123 -14.79 0.75 -11.80
N TYR A 124 -14.60 -0.44 -11.23
CA TYR A 124 -13.26 -0.97 -10.99
C TYR A 124 -12.63 -1.45 -12.30
N ASP A 125 -11.43 -0.98 -12.61
CA ASP A 125 -10.77 -1.30 -13.88
C ASP A 125 -10.23 -2.75 -13.98
N GLY A 126 -10.23 -3.50 -12.88
CA GLY A 126 -9.81 -4.91 -12.83
C GLY A 126 -10.99 -5.88 -12.86
N ASP A 127 -10.67 -7.17 -13.02
CA ASP A 127 -11.64 -8.26 -13.01
C ASP A 127 -12.36 -8.37 -11.66
N VAL A 128 -13.69 -8.50 -11.69
CA VAL A 128 -14.54 -8.61 -10.50
C VAL A 128 -15.30 -9.94 -10.45
N ILE A 129 -15.16 -10.67 -9.35
CA ILE A 129 -16.09 -11.73 -8.95
C ILE A 129 -17.17 -11.11 -8.06
N LEU A 130 -18.44 -11.26 -8.45
CA LEU A 130 -19.58 -10.74 -7.69
C LEU A 130 -20.38 -11.88 -7.07
N GLY A 131 -20.43 -11.92 -5.73
CA GLY A 131 -21.27 -12.86 -5.02
C GLY A 131 -22.72 -12.43 -4.94
N LEU A 132 -23.63 -13.38 -5.14
CA LEU A 132 -25.07 -13.20 -5.08
C LEU A 132 -25.71 -14.23 -4.16
N ASN A 133 -26.86 -13.86 -3.61
CA ASN A 133 -27.50 -14.62 -2.55
C ASN A 133 -28.15 -15.90 -3.06
N ARG A 134 -27.70 -17.05 -2.57
CA ARG A 134 -28.40 -18.34 -2.75
C ARG A 134 -29.16 -18.73 -1.47
N ARG A 135 -28.61 -18.41 -0.29
CA ARG A 135 -29.10 -18.83 1.02
C ARG A 135 -30.57 -18.47 1.30
N LEU A 136 -31.02 -17.28 0.88
CA LEU A 136 -32.40 -16.81 1.10
C LEU A 136 -33.44 -17.44 0.17
N ASN A 137 -33.02 -18.31 -0.76
CA ASN A 137 -33.90 -19.04 -1.66
C ASN A 137 -34.82 -18.16 -2.53
N ASN A 138 -34.33 -16.99 -2.95
CA ASN A 138 -35.07 -16.09 -3.83
C ASN A 138 -34.43 -16.05 -5.22
N LEU A 139 -34.63 -17.12 -5.99
CA LEU A 139 -34.03 -17.29 -7.31
C LEU A 139 -34.35 -16.13 -8.27
N SER A 140 -35.59 -15.64 -8.27
CA SER A 140 -35.99 -14.52 -9.13
C SER A 140 -35.22 -13.22 -8.82
N ASN A 141 -34.96 -12.95 -7.54
CA ASN A 141 -34.18 -11.80 -7.10
C ASN A 141 -32.72 -11.92 -7.53
N THR A 142 -32.13 -13.10 -7.37
CA THR A 142 -30.76 -13.39 -7.79
C THR A 142 -30.59 -13.29 -9.30
N ILE A 143 -31.54 -13.81 -10.08
CA ILE A 143 -31.56 -13.65 -11.55
C ILE A 143 -31.63 -12.17 -11.95
N ALA A 144 -32.45 -11.35 -11.26
CA ALA A 144 -32.54 -9.93 -11.54
C ALA A 144 -31.20 -9.20 -11.31
N ALA A 145 -30.55 -9.45 -10.18
CA ALA A 145 -29.23 -8.89 -9.88
C ALA A 145 -28.15 -9.38 -10.85
N ALA A 146 -28.12 -10.68 -11.17
CA ALA A 146 -27.19 -11.29 -12.11
C ALA A 146 -27.36 -10.72 -13.53
N THR A 147 -28.60 -10.50 -13.95
CA THR A 147 -28.91 -9.88 -15.25
C THR A 147 -28.36 -8.46 -15.33
N LEU A 148 -28.55 -7.66 -14.27
CA LEU A 148 -28.01 -6.31 -14.22
C LEU A 148 -26.47 -6.32 -14.24
N ALA A 149 -25.85 -7.17 -13.42
CA ALA A 149 -24.39 -7.32 -13.39
C ALA A 149 -23.83 -7.69 -14.77
N LYS A 150 -24.40 -8.71 -15.44
CA LYS A 150 -23.97 -9.11 -16.79
C LYS A 150 -24.09 -7.98 -17.82
N ASN A 151 -25.10 -7.13 -17.68
CA ASN A 151 -25.36 -6.05 -18.63
C ASN A 151 -24.49 -4.79 -18.38
N GLU A 152 -24.16 -4.49 -17.12
CA GLU A 152 -23.45 -3.25 -16.76
C GLU A 152 -21.94 -3.43 -16.51
N MET A 153 -21.53 -4.60 -16.03
CA MET A 153 -20.14 -4.85 -15.63
C MET A 153 -19.35 -5.49 -16.76
N ASN A 154 -18.67 -4.66 -17.57
CA ASN A 154 -17.72 -5.14 -18.58
C ASN A 154 -16.52 -5.90 -17.97
N ASN A 155 -16.27 -5.66 -16.68
CA ASN A 155 -15.23 -6.28 -15.87
C ASN A 155 -15.73 -7.49 -15.06
N LEU A 156 -16.97 -7.95 -15.27
CA LEU A 156 -17.50 -9.13 -14.57
C LEU A 156 -16.74 -10.39 -15.00
N ASN A 157 -15.94 -10.90 -14.08
CA ASN A 157 -15.18 -12.13 -14.25
C ASN A 157 -16.06 -13.35 -13.96
N ALA A 158 -16.72 -13.38 -12.80
CA ALA A 158 -17.58 -14.49 -12.39
C ALA A 158 -18.69 -14.05 -11.42
N ILE A 159 -19.69 -14.90 -11.25
CA ILE A 159 -20.70 -14.81 -10.20
C ILE A 159 -20.51 -15.97 -9.22
N GLU A 160 -20.55 -15.68 -7.92
CA GLU A 160 -20.67 -16.70 -6.85
C GLU A 160 -22.13 -16.81 -6.43
N LEU A 161 -22.65 -18.03 -6.22
CA LEU A 161 -24.02 -18.28 -5.79
C LEU A 161 -24.02 -18.82 -4.35
N GLY A 162 -23.97 -17.90 -3.40
CA GLY A 162 -23.81 -18.24 -1.98
C GLY A 162 -22.35 -18.36 -1.54
N ASN A 163 -22.14 -18.29 -0.23
CA ASN A 163 -20.82 -18.23 0.39
C ASN A 163 -20.73 -19.26 1.53
N GLU A 164 -19.73 -20.15 1.45
CA GLU A 164 -19.45 -21.15 2.48
C GLU A 164 -20.71 -21.93 2.89
N PRO A 165 -21.37 -22.63 1.95
CA PRO A 165 -22.57 -23.41 2.26
C PRO A 165 -22.31 -24.51 3.31
N ASN A 166 -21.05 -24.80 3.64
CA ASN A 166 -20.63 -25.58 4.80
C ASN A 166 -21.32 -25.13 6.10
N PHE A 167 -21.65 -23.84 6.22
CA PHE A 167 -22.27 -23.25 7.40
C PHE A 167 -23.77 -23.02 7.27
N PHE A 168 -24.40 -23.50 6.18
CA PHE A 168 -25.85 -23.51 6.10
C PHE A 168 -26.41 -24.70 6.88
N SER A 169 -27.69 -24.64 7.15
CA SER A 169 -28.41 -25.56 8.02
C SER A 169 -29.85 -25.73 7.54
N SER A 170 -30.58 -26.63 8.18
CA SER A 170 -31.99 -26.87 7.84
C SER A 170 -32.90 -25.66 8.07
N SER A 171 -32.47 -24.69 8.89
CA SER A 171 -33.25 -23.45 9.10
C SER A 171 -33.06 -22.42 7.98
N ASP A 172 -32.06 -22.60 7.11
CA ASP A 172 -31.83 -21.68 6.00
C ASP A 172 -32.89 -21.88 4.91
N PRO A 173 -33.45 -20.79 4.33
CA PRO A 173 -34.54 -20.91 3.35
C PRO A 173 -34.23 -21.82 2.16
N VAL A 174 -32.97 -21.86 1.70
CA VAL A 174 -32.54 -22.71 0.57
C VAL A 174 -32.60 -24.19 0.90
N ALA A 175 -32.47 -24.55 2.18
CA ALA A 175 -32.57 -25.94 2.64
C ALA A 175 -34.02 -26.43 2.72
N ASN A 176 -35.01 -25.53 2.71
CA ASN A 176 -36.45 -25.86 2.79
C ASN A 176 -36.77 -26.86 3.93
N SER A 177 -36.23 -26.60 5.14
CA SER A 177 -36.36 -27.46 6.32
C SER A 177 -35.76 -28.87 6.19
N GLN A 178 -35.01 -29.16 5.12
CA GLN A 178 -34.29 -30.42 4.93
C GLN A 178 -32.89 -30.38 5.55
N SER A 179 -32.32 -31.55 5.81
CA SER A 179 -30.92 -31.66 6.26
C SER A 179 -29.97 -31.13 5.20
N TRP A 180 -29.11 -30.18 5.60
CA TRP A 180 -28.08 -29.63 4.73
C TRP A 180 -26.81 -30.50 4.78
N THR A 181 -26.52 -31.20 3.70
CA THR A 181 -25.37 -32.10 3.53
C THR A 181 -24.59 -31.72 2.27
N ALA A 182 -23.39 -32.24 2.08
CA ALA A 182 -22.62 -31.99 0.86
C ALA A 182 -23.41 -32.35 -0.41
N SER A 183 -24.09 -33.50 -0.44
CA SER A 183 -24.92 -33.90 -1.58
C SER A 183 -26.13 -32.98 -1.80
N ALA A 184 -26.74 -32.48 -0.72
CA ALA A 184 -27.85 -31.53 -0.81
C ALA A 184 -27.37 -30.18 -1.37
N ASP A 185 -26.22 -29.70 -0.90
CA ASP A 185 -25.61 -28.48 -1.43
C ASP A 185 -25.23 -28.65 -2.91
N TYR A 186 -24.55 -29.73 -3.29
CA TYR A 186 -24.15 -29.92 -4.69
C TYR A 186 -25.37 -29.92 -5.64
N SER A 187 -26.47 -30.57 -5.22
CA SER A 187 -27.72 -30.56 -5.98
C SER A 187 -28.33 -29.16 -6.07
N SER A 188 -28.28 -28.39 -4.98
CA SER A 188 -28.74 -27.01 -4.94
C SER A 188 -27.90 -26.10 -5.84
N GLU A 189 -26.57 -26.18 -5.72
CA GLU A 189 -25.60 -25.42 -6.50
C GLU A 189 -25.82 -25.67 -8.01
N VAL A 190 -25.84 -26.93 -8.46
CA VAL A 190 -26.10 -27.30 -9.87
C VAL A 190 -27.42 -26.74 -10.38
N SER A 191 -28.50 -26.86 -9.59
CA SER A 191 -29.82 -26.33 -9.98
C SER A 191 -29.83 -24.81 -10.09
N TRP A 192 -29.11 -24.10 -9.22
CA TRP A 192 -29.04 -22.65 -9.24
C TRP A 192 -28.17 -22.13 -10.38
N GLN A 193 -27.05 -22.80 -10.66
CA GLN A 193 -26.20 -22.51 -11.81
C GLN A 193 -26.99 -22.59 -13.13
N ASP A 194 -27.74 -23.68 -13.33
CA ASP A 194 -28.56 -23.87 -14.52
C ASP A 194 -29.67 -22.82 -14.62
N ALA A 195 -30.40 -22.57 -13.52
CA ALA A 195 -31.49 -21.61 -13.54
C ALA A 195 -31.01 -20.17 -13.80
N VAL A 196 -29.92 -19.74 -13.17
CA VAL A 196 -29.35 -18.40 -13.36
C VAL A 196 -28.76 -18.28 -14.77
N CYS A 197 -27.86 -19.17 -15.16
CA CYS A 197 -27.18 -19.06 -16.45
C CYS A 197 -28.10 -19.32 -17.64
N GLY A 198 -29.08 -20.21 -17.49
CA GLY A 198 -30.14 -20.45 -18.48
C GLY A 198 -31.00 -19.21 -18.73
N ASN A 199 -31.44 -18.52 -17.67
CA ASN A 199 -32.18 -17.25 -17.81
C ASN A 199 -31.33 -16.15 -18.45
N LEU A 200 -30.03 -16.10 -18.11
CA LEU A 200 -29.08 -15.17 -18.70
C LEU A 200 -28.62 -15.57 -20.10
N SER A 201 -28.98 -16.77 -20.60
CA SER A 201 -28.49 -17.36 -21.85
C SER A 201 -26.96 -17.25 -21.97
N THR A 202 -26.24 -17.72 -20.96
CA THR A 202 -24.78 -17.58 -20.86
C THR A 202 -24.13 -18.86 -20.36
N SER A 203 -22.84 -19.02 -20.65
CA SER A 203 -21.99 -20.08 -20.14
C SER A 203 -20.75 -19.48 -19.47
N ASN A 204 -19.97 -20.30 -18.76
CA ASN A 204 -18.66 -19.91 -18.21
C ASN A 204 -18.69 -18.61 -17.37
N LEU A 205 -19.66 -18.53 -16.46
CA LEU A 205 -19.90 -17.35 -15.61
C LEU A 205 -19.80 -17.67 -14.11
N ILE A 206 -19.95 -18.93 -13.67
CA ILE A 206 -20.04 -19.24 -12.23
C ILE A 206 -18.66 -19.55 -11.63
N SER A 207 -18.33 -18.91 -10.51
CA SER A 207 -17.29 -19.37 -9.57
C SER A 207 -17.97 -20.35 -8.60
N ALA A 208 -17.71 -21.65 -8.80
CA ALA A 208 -18.48 -22.72 -8.17
C ALA A 208 -17.81 -23.27 -6.90
N GLY A 209 -18.63 -23.77 -5.97
CA GLY A 209 -18.20 -24.39 -4.71
C GLY A 209 -18.17 -23.39 -3.56
N VAL A 210 -17.28 -22.40 -3.60
CA VAL A 210 -17.13 -21.35 -2.57
C VAL A 210 -17.08 -21.98 -1.15
N PHE A 211 -16.36 -23.10 -1.03
CA PHE A 211 -16.38 -23.95 0.17
C PHE A 211 -15.35 -23.53 1.20
N PHE A 212 -15.70 -23.54 2.49
CA PHE A 212 -14.72 -23.40 3.57
C PHE A 212 -13.99 -24.73 3.81
N GLY A 213 -12.72 -24.79 3.43
CA GLY A 213 -11.90 -26.00 3.49
C GLY A 213 -12.24 -27.02 2.40
N THR A 214 -11.87 -28.27 2.63
CA THR A 214 -12.03 -29.41 1.69
C THR A 214 -13.02 -30.48 2.20
N SER A 215 -13.68 -30.22 3.33
CA SER A 215 -14.58 -31.16 3.98
C SER A 215 -15.60 -30.43 4.87
N PRO A 216 -16.87 -30.89 4.96
CA PRO A 216 -17.43 -32.05 4.27
C PRO A 216 -17.78 -31.80 2.79
N MET A 217 -17.67 -30.56 2.32
CA MET A 217 -17.88 -30.18 0.93
C MET A 217 -16.55 -30.01 0.21
N SER A 218 -16.46 -30.50 -1.02
CA SER A 218 -15.25 -30.48 -1.86
C SER A 218 -15.59 -30.22 -3.32
N ILE A 219 -14.67 -29.58 -4.04
CA ILE A 219 -14.74 -29.39 -5.49
C ILE A 219 -14.75 -30.72 -6.20
N ALA A 220 -13.97 -31.70 -5.72
CA ALA A 220 -14.01 -33.05 -6.27
C ALA A 220 -15.41 -33.67 -6.22
N GLY A 221 -16.15 -33.47 -5.12
CA GLY A 221 -17.52 -33.95 -4.98
C GLY A 221 -18.50 -33.21 -5.88
N LEU A 222 -18.42 -31.87 -5.92
CA LEU A 222 -19.29 -31.04 -6.78
C LEU A 222 -19.07 -31.33 -8.26
N ALA A 223 -17.82 -31.29 -8.73
CA ALA A 223 -17.46 -31.51 -10.13
C ALA A 223 -17.87 -32.90 -10.65
N ALA A 224 -18.01 -33.89 -9.75
CA ALA A 224 -18.47 -35.23 -10.11
C ALA A 224 -19.97 -35.28 -10.48
N VAL A 225 -20.78 -34.35 -9.97
CA VAL A 225 -22.25 -34.36 -10.15
C VAL A 225 -22.79 -33.26 -11.06
N GLU A 226 -21.97 -32.30 -11.48
CA GLU A 226 -22.41 -31.17 -12.31
C GLU A 226 -22.94 -31.55 -13.69
N GLY A 227 -22.45 -32.64 -14.30
CA GLY A 227 -22.85 -33.01 -15.66
C GLY A 227 -22.72 -31.85 -16.65
N ASP A 228 -23.81 -31.54 -17.36
CA ASP A 228 -23.86 -30.44 -18.34
C ASP A 228 -23.77 -29.05 -17.70
N ALA A 229 -24.13 -28.89 -16.42
CA ALA A 229 -24.04 -27.62 -15.71
C ALA A 229 -22.58 -27.13 -15.56
N ASN A 230 -21.60 -28.02 -15.72
CA ASN A 230 -20.19 -27.65 -15.75
C ASN A 230 -19.85 -26.65 -16.88
N THR A 231 -20.68 -26.58 -17.93
CA THR A 231 -20.53 -25.55 -18.99
C THR A 231 -20.74 -24.13 -18.47
N TYR A 232 -21.52 -23.96 -17.40
CA TYR A 232 -21.74 -22.69 -16.72
C TYR A 232 -20.59 -22.30 -15.79
N VAL A 233 -19.84 -23.28 -15.29
CA VAL A 233 -18.70 -23.06 -14.38
C VAL A 233 -17.55 -22.40 -15.13
N ARG A 234 -17.05 -21.29 -14.59
CA ARG A 234 -15.83 -20.62 -15.04
C ARG A 234 -14.61 -21.14 -14.33
N ASP A 235 -14.68 -21.18 -13.00
CA ASP A 235 -13.62 -21.62 -12.09
C ASP A 235 -14.24 -22.22 -10.82
N TYR A 236 -13.42 -22.94 -10.06
CA TYR A 236 -13.80 -23.49 -8.77
C TYR A 236 -13.10 -22.78 -7.63
N CYS A 237 -13.82 -22.56 -6.56
CA CYS A 237 -13.42 -21.72 -5.45
C CYS A 237 -13.43 -22.49 -4.12
N SER A 238 -12.31 -22.45 -3.41
CA SER A 238 -12.25 -22.79 -1.99
C SER A 238 -11.87 -21.57 -1.16
N HIS A 239 -12.21 -21.62 0.12
CA HIS A 239 -11.77 -20.70 1.14
C HIS A 239 -10.84 -21.40 2.13
N ASN A 240 -9.86 -20.67 2.66
CA ASN A 240 -8.93 -21.22 3.63
C ASN A 240 -8.47 -20.18 4.64
N TYR A 241 -8.62 -20.53 5.93
CA TYR A 241 -8.01 -19.84 7.04
C TYR A 241 -7.27 -20.89 7.88
N PRO A 242 -5.92 -20.92 7.87
CA PRO A 242 -5.15 -22.02 8.46
C PRO A 242 -5.24 -22.07 9.99
N GLN A 243 -5.59 -20.96 10.63
CA GLN A 243 -5.71 -20.86 12.08
C GLN A 243 -6.97 -20.10 12.50
N SER A 244 -7.21 -20.05 13.80
CA SER A 244 -8.31 -19.36 14.46
C SER A 244 -7.83 -18.76 15.77
N ALA A 245 -8.71 -18.07 16.51
CA ALA A 245 -8.35 -17.54 17.82
C ALA A 245 -7.89 -18.63 18.82
N SER A 246 -8.44 -19.85 18.72
CA SER A 246 -8.10 -20.96 19.63
C SER A 246 -6.85 -21.74 19.22
N THR A 247 -6.42 -21.62 17.96
CA THR A 247 -5.24 -22.33 17.41
C THR A 247 -4.08 -21.40 17.07
N ALA A 248 -4.17 -20.13 17.48
CA ALA A 248 -3.24 -19.08 17.11
C ALA A 248 -1.79 -19.36 17.52
N ASN A 249 -0.92 -19.53 16.53
CA ASN A 249 0.52 -19.70 16.72
C ASN A 249 1.25 -19.08 15.51
N LEU A 250 1.84 -17.90 15.74
CA LEU A 250 2.51 -17.14 14.67
C LEU A 250 3.74 -17.87 14.11
N ALA A 251 4.53 -18.54 14.95
CA ALA A 251 5.71 -19.27 14.51
C ALA A 251 5.33 -20.43 13.57
N SER A 252 4.28 -21.19 13.93
CA SER A 252 3.73 -22.24 13.08
C SER A 252 3.09 -21.66 11.82
N LEU A 253 2.36 -20.53 11.92
CA LEU A 253 1.70 -19.89 10.78
C LEU A 253 2.70 -19.54 9.68
N MET A 254 3.83 -18.92 10.04
CA MET A 254 4.82 -18.50 9.06
C MET A 254 5.81 -19.60 8.67
N SER A 255 5.80 -20.77 9.33
CA SER A 255 6.78 -21.82 9.06
C SER A 255 6.60 -22.40 7.66
N HIS A 256 7.64 -22.36 6.82
CA HIS A 256 7.61 -22.80 5.43
C HIS A 256 7.06 -24.24 5.27
N SER A 257 7.60 -25.19 6.04
CA SER A 257 7.14 -26.59 6.02
C SER A 257 5.74 -26.81 6.64
N ALA A 258 5.33 -25.93 7.56
CA ALA A 258 3.99 -26.01 8.14
C ALA A 258 2.94 -25.50 7.16
N ILE A 259 3.27 -24.48 6.37
CA ILE A 259 2.44 -24.00 5.25
C ILE A 259 2.26 -25.12 4.23
N ALA A 260 3.35 -25.77 3.82
CA ALA A 260 3.31 -26.89 2.86
C ALA A 260 2.37 -28.01 3.33
N SER A 261 2.51 -28.40 4.61
CA SER A 261 1.67 -29.43 5.22
C SER A 261 0.21 -29.00 5.35
N GLN A 262 -0.05 -27.71 5.60
CA GLN A 262 -1.41 -27.20 5.80
C GLN A 262 -2.21 -27.12 4.50
N ILE A 263 -1.56 -26.77 3.39
CA ILE A 263 -2.24 -26.61 2.10
C ILE A 263 -2.35 -27.89 1.30
N GLU A 264 -1.59 -28.94 1.64
CA GLU A 264 -1.57 -30.23 0.94
C GLU A 264 -2.97 -30.77 0.57
N PRO A 265 -3.99 -30.73 1.45
CA PRO A 265 -5.32 -31.23 1.13
C PRO A 265 -5.98 -30.53 -0.08
N PHE A 266 -5.63 -29.27 -0.37
CA PHE A 266 -6.20 -28.52 -1.50
C PHE A 266 -5.61 -28.94 -2.86
N ALA A 267 -4.54 -29.74 -2.91
CA ALA A 267 -3.99 -30.25 -4.17
C ALA A 267 -5.01 -31.13 -4.92
N ALA A 268 -5.84 -31.87 -4.17
CA ALA A 268 -6.92 -32.67 -4.74
C ALA A 268 -8.02 -31.78 -5.35
N GLU A 269 -8.32 -30.63 -4.74
CA GLU A 269 -9.31 -29.67 -5.27
C GLU A 269 -8.81 -29.03 -6.57
N ALA A 270 -7.55 -28.59 -6.59
CA ALA A 270 -6.92 -28.05 -7.80
C ALA A 270 -6.88 -29.09 -8.94
N SER A 271 -6.58 -30.36 -8.60
CA SER A 271 -6.58 -31.46 -9.57
C SER A 271 -7.98 -31.76 -10.11
N ALA A 272 -9.01 -31.71 -9.26
CA ALA A 272 -10.41 -31.90 -9.68
C ALA A 272 -10.88 -30.80 -10.64
N ALA A 273 -10.54 -29.54 -10.36
CA ALA A 273 -10.81 -28.41 -11.24
C ALA A 273 -10.09 -28.58 -12.60
N ALA A 274 -8.80 -28.92 -12.57
CA ALA A 274 -8.00 -29.14 -13.77
C ALA A 274 -8.53 -30.30 -14.64
N ALA A 275 -9.07 -31.37 -14.03
CA ALA A 275 -9.69 -32.47 -14.75
C ALA A 275 -10.95 -32.06 -15.52
N LYS A 276 -11.58 -30.94 -15.16
CA LYS A 276 -12.67 -30.29 -15.91
C LYS A 276 -12.19 -29.19 -16.87
N GLY A 277 -10.88 -28.98 -16.96
CA GLY A 277 -10.30 -27.87 -17.73
C GLY A 277 -10.65 -26.50 -17.15
N LYS A 278 -10.95 -26.41 -15.85
CA LYS A 278 -11.32 -25.18 -15.16
C LYS A 278 -10.21 -24.73 -14.21
N PRO A 279 -9.99 -23.41 -14.02
CA PRO A 279 -9.08 -22.91 -13.01
C PRO A 279 -9.58 -23.22 -11.59
N TYR A 280 -8.64 -23.31 -10.67
CA TYR A 280 -8.86 -23.34 -9.24
C TYR A 280 -8.42 -22.01 -8.61
N ILE A 281 -9.22 -21.46 -7.69
CA ILE A 281 -8.91 -20.23 -6.96
C ILE A 281 -9.14 -20.38 -5.45
N PHE A 282 -8.42 -19.58 -4.67
CA PHE A 282 -8.81 -19.27 -3.30
C PHE A 282 -9.62 -17.97 -3.29
N GLY A 283 -10.95 -18.03 -3.41
CA GLY A 283 -11.83 -16.84 -3.47
C GLY A 283 -11.96 -16.07 -2.15
N GLU A 284 -11.57 -16.70 -1.04
CA GLU A 284 -11.41 -16.04 0.25
C GLU A 284 -10.35 -16.75 1.09
N THR A 285 -9.31 -16.04 1.49
CA THR A 285 -8.29 -16.59 2.38
C THR A 285 -7.65 -15.53 3.24
N ASN A 286 -7.22 -15.90 4.45
CA ASN A 286 -6.34 -15.08 5.27
C ASN A 286 -5.67 -15.91 6.37
N SER A 287 -4.82 -15.28 7.19
CA SER A 287 -3.99 -15.96 8.20
C SER A 287 -4.78 -16.72 9.26
N ALA A 288 -5.90 -16.16 9.71
CA ALA A 288 -6.74 -16.81 10.71
C ALA A 288 -8.15 -16.22 10.76
N THR A 289 -9.14 -17.06 11.06
CA THR A 289 -10.51 -16.61 11.27
C THR A 289 -10.57 -15.59 12.41
N GLN A 290 -11.37 -14.54 12.23
CA GLN A 290 -11.54 -13.43 13.18
C GLN A 290 -10.23 -12.77 13.66
N GLY A 291 -9.14 -12.91 12.90
CA GLY A 291 -7.84 -12.33 13.26
C GLY A 291 -6.92 -13.20 14.10
N GLY A 292 -7.34 -14.42 14.50
CA GLY A 292 -6.45 -15.41 15.12
C GLY A 292 -5.79 -14.96 16.41
N GLY A 293 -6.52 -14.34 17.34
CA GLY A 293 -5.98 -14.00 18.66
C GLY A 293 -4.81 -12.99 18.64
N GLY A 294 -4.68 -12.20 17.58
CA GLY A 294 -3.68 -11.13 17.47
C GLY A 294 -2.43 -11.47 16.65
N ILE A 295 -2.37 -12.64 16.00
CA ILE A 295 -1.27 -13.00 15.10
C ILE A 295 -1.41 -12.34 13.72
N SER A 296 -2.63 -12.12 13.25
CA SER A 296 -2.89 -11.63 11.90
C SER A 296 -2.35 -10.23 11.56
N PRO A 297 -2.33 -9.23 12.47
CA PRO A 297 -1.82 -7.90 12.12
C PRO A 297 -0.29 -7.82 12.09
N THR A 298 0.42 -8.94 12.28
CA THR A 298 1.87 -8.96 12.47
C THR A 298 2.65 -9.17 11.17
N PHE A 299 3.95 -8.89 11.22
CA PHE A 299 4.86 -9.14 10.12
C PHE A 299 5.05 -10.62 9.78
N GLY A 300 4.92 -11.53 10.75
CA GLY A 300 4.93 -12.97 10.49
C GLY A 300 3.77 -13.40 9.61
N ALA A 301 2.59 -12.76 9.72
CA ALA A 301 1.49 -12.97 8.78
C ALA A 301 1.82 -12.42 7.38
N ALA A 302 2.61 -11.35 7.27
CA ALA A 302 3.11 -10.87 5.98
C ALA A 302 4.07 -11.89 5.32
N LEU A 303 4.97 -12.48 6.10
CA LEU A 303 5.87 -13.53 5.61
C LEU A 303 5.08 -14.80 5.24
N TRP A 304 4.06 -15.15 6.01
CA TRP A 304 3.12 -16.22 5.65
C TRP A 304 2.45 -15.96 4.31
N ILE A 305 1.88 -14.76 4.06
CA ILE A 305 1.26 -14.43 2.77
C ILE A 305 2.24 -14.66 1.62
N LEU A 306 3.47 -14.20 1.77
CA LEU A 306 4.50 -14.34 0.73
C LEU A 306 4.70 -15.81 0.34
N ASP A 307 4.94 -16.66 1.31
CA ASP A 307 5.25 -18.06 1.08
C ASP A 307 4.01 -18.87 0.68
N TYR A 308 2.87 -18.60 1.32
CA TYR A 308 1.56 -19.19 1.00
C TYR A 308 1.17 -18.94 -0.47
N VAL A 309 1.39 -17.73 -1.00
CA VAL A 309 1.17 -17.43 -2.42
C VAL A 309 2.05 -18.31 -3.31
N MET A 310 3.35 -18.43 -3.01
CA MET A 310 4.25 -19.23 -3.85
C MET A 310 3.85 -20.71 -3.86
N GLN A 311 3.59 -21.29 -2.69
CA GLN A 311 3.29 -22.71 -2.58
C GLN A 311 1.93 -23.07 -3.20
N THR A 312 0.91 -22.23 -3.04
CA THR A 312 -0.41 -22.48 -3.65
C THR A 312 -0.41 -22.32 -5.17
N LEU A 313 0.42 -21.41 -5.72
CA LEU A 313 0.62 -21.29 -7.17
C LEU A 313 1.32 -22.53 -7.75
N LEU A 314 2.25 -23.15 -7.01
CA LEU A 314 2.87 -24.42 -7.41
C LEU A 314 1.87 -25.57 -7.51
N MET A 315 0.80 -25.54 -6.72
CA MET A 315 -0.30 -26.51 -6.79
C MET A 315 -1.24 -26.30 -7.98
N GLY A 316 -1.06 -25.23 -8.77
CA GLY A 316 -1.91 -24.90 -9.91
C GLY A 316 -3.06 -23.94 -9.61
N THR A 317 -3.05 -23.29 -8.43
CA THR A 317 -4.00 -22.21 -8.14
C THR A 317 -3.78 -21.04 -9.11
N LYS A 318 -4.85 -20.47 -9.66
CA LYS A 318 -4.79 -19.35 -10.61
C LYS A 318 -4.68 -18.00 -9.91
N ALA A 319 -5.42 -17.81 -8.82
CA ALA A 319 -5.45 -16.57 -8.05
C ALA A 319 -5.88 -16.81 -6.60
N LEU A 320 -5.46 -15.92 -5.71
CA LEU A 320 -5.80 -15.91 -4.30
C LEU A 320 -6.38 -14.54 -3.92
N TYR A 321 -7.53 -14.53 -3.27
CA TYR A 321 -8.24 -13.32 -2.89
C TYR A 321 -8.22 -13.17 -1.37
N PHE A 322 -7.39 -12.24 -0.89
CA PHE A 322 -7.19 -12.06 0.54
C PHE A 322 -8.29 -11.18 1.14
N HIS A 323 -8.99 -11.73 2.12
CA HIS A 323 -10.21 -11.11 2.64
C HIS A 323 -9.93 -9.86 3.47
N GLN A 324 -10.69 -8.80 3.19
CA GLN A 324 -10.80 -7.59 3.98
C GLN A 324 -12.23 -7.55 4.55
N GLY A 325 -12.33 -7.73 5.86
CA GLY A 325 -13.60 -7.86 6.57
C GLY A 325 -14.23 -6.50 6.90
N THR A 326 -14.85 -6.39 8.08
CA THR A 326 -15.49 -5.13 8.49
C THR A 326 -14.46 -4.00 8.68
N ILE A 327 -14.71 -2.85 8.05
CA ILE A 327 -13.85 -1.66 8.18
C ILE A 327 -13.76 -1.24 9.65
N GLY A 328 -12.53 -1.11 10.16
CA GLY A 328 -12.28 -0.76 11.56
C GLY A 328 -12.38 -1.95 12.54
N ASN A 329 -12.81 -3.14 12.08
CA ASN A 329 -12.86 -4.36 12.87
C ASN A 329 -12.33 -5.57 12.09
N CYS A 330 -11.09 -5.45 11.61
CA CYS A 330 -10.46 -6.47 10.80
C CYS A 330 -8.96 -6.53 11.07
N GLN A 331 -8.51 -7.57 11.77
CA GLN A 331 -7.11 -7.70 12.23
C GLN A 331 -6.16 -8.26 11.16
N TYR A 332 -6.70 -8.93 10.15
CA TYR A 332 -5.93 -9.46 9.01
C TYR A 332 -5.95 -8.53 7.79
N CYS A 333 -6.66 -7.39 7.89
CA CYS A 333 -6.77 -6.44 6.80
C CYS A 333 -5.42 -5.83 6.46
N TRP A 334 -5.21 -5.67 5.16
CA TRP A 334 -4.02 -5.08 4.59
C TRP A 334 -4.00 -3.56 4.77
N TRP A 335 -5.17 -2.94 4.76
CA TRP A 335 -5.38 -1.54 5.06
C TRP A 335 -6.71 -1.35 5.78
N GLY A 336 -6.77 -0.35 6.65
CA GLY A 336 -7.99 0.14 7.26
C GLY A 336 -8.20 1.63 7.00
N ARG A 337 -9.14 2.24 7.73
CA ARG A 337 -9.43 3.67 7.57
C ARG A 337 -8.24 4.57 7.96
N TYR A 338 -7.39 4.14 8.90
CA TYR A 338 -6.32 5.00 9.45
C TYR A 338 -4.92 4.40 9.37
N ASP A 339 -4.77 3.08 9.47
CA ASP A 339 -3.46 2.43 9.50
C ASP A 339 -3.31 1.38 8.40
N MET A 340 -2.07 1.23 7.91
CA MET A 340 -1.68 0.08 7.09
C MET A 340 -1.49 -1.15 7.98
N GLY A 341 -1.83 -2.33 7.47
CA GLY A 341 -1.53 -3.61 8.11
C GLY A 341 -0.15 -4.12 7.70
N SER A 342 0.60 -4.72 8.64
CA SER A 342 1.83 -5.45 8.28
C SER A 342 1.62 -6.50 7.18
N PRO A 343 0.49 -7.25 7.12
CA PRO A 343 0.24 -8.22 6.05
C PRO A 343 0.38 -7.68 4.62
N TYR A 344 0.04 -6.40 4.39
CA TYR A 344 0.15 -5.78 3.08
C TYR A 344 1.57 -5.79 2.50
N TYR A 345 2.59 -5.71 3.36
CA TYR A 345 3.99 -5.75 2.93
C TYR A 345 4.36 -7.10 2.31
N GLY A 346 3.79 -8.18 2.83
CA GLY A 346 3.94 -9.53 2.31
C GLY A 346 3.27 -9.70 0.95
N ALA A 347 2.02 -9.24 0.85
CA ALA A 347 1.26 -9.23 -0.40
C ALA A 347 1.98 -8.43 -1.50
N TYR A 348 2.42 -7.20 -1.18
CA TYR A 348 3.17 -6.36 -2.12
C TYR A 348 4.48 -7.02 -2.56
N PHE A 349 5.22 -7.64 -1.63
CA PHE A 349 6.47 -8.31 -1.96
C PHE A 349 6.26 -9.56 -2.84
N ALA A 350 5.20 -10.34 -2.58
CA ALA A 350 4.82 -11.48 -3.41
C ALA A 350 4.48 -11.02 -4.84
N THR A 351 3.64 -9.98 -4.96
CA THR A 351 3.29 -9.35 -6.24
C THR A 351 4.54 -8.84 -6.97
N MET A 352 5.47 -8.19 -6.26
CA MET A 352 6.71 -7.69 -6.84
C MET A 352 7.63 -8.81 -7.33
N ALA A 353 7.74 -9.92 -6.59
CA ALA A 353 8.56 -11.07 -6.99
C ALA A 353 8.00 -11.74 -8.26
N LEU A 354 6.67 -11.86 -8.34
CA LEU A 354 5.94 -12.50 -9.45
C LEU A 354 5.71 -11.57 -10.65
N ALA A 355 5.94 -10.27 -10.53
CA ALA A 355 5.71 -9.31 -11.60
C ALA A 355 6.43 -9.71 -12.90
N ASN A 356 5.68 -9.79 -14.00
CA ASN A 356 6.15 -10.23 -15.32
C ASN A 356 6.69 -11.68 -15.39
N ALA A 357 6.42 -12.52 -14.39
CA ALA A 357 6.73 -13.95 -14.44
C ALA A 357 5.65 -14.72 -15.20
N ASP A 358 6.00 -15.89 -15.71
CA ASP A 358 5.04 -16.86 -16.26
C ASP A 358 5.06 -18.22 -15.57
N GLN A 359 6.15 -18.59 -14.89
CA GLN A 359 6.24 -19.81 -14.09
C GLN A 359 7.10 -19.60 -12.85
N ILE A 360 6.86 -20.40 -11.82
CA ILE A 360 7.73 -20.53 -10.64
C ILE A 360 8.08 -22.00 -10.40
N ALA A 361 9.21 -22.28 -9.76
CA ALA A 361 9.60 -23.63 -9.35
C ALA A 361 10.23 -23.61 -7.96
N PRO A 362 9.92 -24.58 -7.08
CA PRO A 362 10.64 -24.73 -5.82
C PRO A 362 12.03 -25.32 -6.11
N LEU A 363 13.03 -24.83 -5.39
CA LEU A 363 14.40 -25.32 -5.42
C LEU A 363 14.74 -26.18 -4.19
N ASP A 364 13.86 -26.17 -3.19
CA ASP A 364 13.90 -26.99 -2.00
C ASP A 364 12.78 -28.05 -2.00
N ASP A 365 12.71 -28.86 -0.95
CA ASP A 365 11.75 -29.96 -0.78
C ASP A 365 10.60 -29.63 0.20
N GLN A 366 10.51 -28.37 0.65
CA GLN A 366 9.50 -27.84 1.55
C GLN A 366 9.47 -28.48 2.95
N THR A 367 10.56 -29.16 3.36
CA THR A 367 10.61 -29.84 4.66
C THR A 367 11.24 -29.01 5.78
N THR A 368 11.82 -27.86 5.46
CA THR A 368 12.57 -27.02 6.41
C THR A 368 11.94 -25.64 6.65
N ALA A 369 12.57 -24.81 7.48
CA ALA A 369 12.20 -23.41 7.68
C ALA A 369 12.67 -22.48 6.55
N TYR A 370 13.32 -23.02 5.52
CA TYR A 370 13.99 -22.26 4.49
C TYR A 370 13.42 -22.63 3.13
N ALA A 371 13.09 -21.62 2.32
CA ALA A 371 12.59 -21.82 0.96
C ALA A 371 13.46 -21.11 -0.07
N ALA A 372 13.49 -21.66 -1.28
CA ALA A 372 14.03 -21.00 -2.44
C ALA A 372 13.16 -21.27 -3.67
N TYR A 373 12.77 -20.22 -4.38
CA TYR A 373 11.92 -20.31 -5.57
C TYR A 373 12.62 -19.69 -6.77
N ALA A 374 12.80 -20.44 -7.86
CA ALA A 374 13.16 -19.86 -9.15
C ALA A 374 11.93 -19.34 -9.88
N ILE A 375 12.04 -18.14 -10.44
CA ILE A 375 10.94 -17.43 -11.10
C ILE A 375 11.36 -17.18 -12.55
N TYR A 376 10.49 -17.56 -13.48
CA TYR A 376 10.80 -17.63 -14.91
C TYR A 376 9.97 -16.63 -15.72
N LYS A 377 10.56 -16.23 -16.86
CA LYS A 377 9.87 -15.57 -17.96
C LYS A 377 10.37 -16.12 -19.28
N ASN A 378 9.46 -16.54 -20.15
CA ASN A 378 9.72 -17.09 -21.47
C ASN A 378 10.79 -18.20 -21.42
N GLY A 379 10.65 -19.11 -20.45
CA GLY A 379 11.55 -20.25 -20.27
C GLY A 379 12.93 -19.91 -19.71
N SER A 380 13.18 -18.69 -19.23
CA SER A 380 14.47 -18.28 -18.63
C SER A 380 14.28 -17.76 -17.20
N PRO A 381 15.20 -18.04 -16.26
CA PRO A 381 15.11 -17.53 -14.90
C PRO A 381 15.34 -16.01 -14.87
N VAL A 382 14.39 -15.27 -14.32
CA VAL A 382 14.45 -13.82 -14.17
C VAL A 382 14.71 -13.39 -12.73
N ARG A 383 14.27 -14.19 -11.75
CA ARG A 383 14.42 -13.92 -10.33
C ARG A 383 14.55 -15.21 -9.53
N VAL A 384 15.04 -15.09 -8.30
CA VAL A 384 14.82 -16.10 -7.27
C VAL A 384 14.39 -15.39 -5.99
N LEU A 385 13.46 -16.02 -5.29
CA LEU A 385 13.03 -15.62 -3.96
C LEU A 385 13.63 -16.59 -2.94
N LEU A 386 14.26 -16.05 -1.89
CA LEU A 386 14.76 -16.77 -0.73
C LEU A 386 13.94 -16.37 0.49
N TYR A 387 13.60 -17.35 1.33
CA TYR A 387 12.76 -17.13 2.49
C TYR A 387 13.32 -17.84 3.73
N ASN A 388 13.39 -17.12 4.85
CA ASN A 388 13.75 -17.66 6.15
C ASN A 388 12.59 -17.50 7.14
N SER A 389 11.91 -18.61 7.42
CA SER A 389 10.77 -18.65 8.34
C SER A 389 11.14 -18.82 9.81
N ASP A 390 12.42 -18.82 10.18
CA ASP A 390 12.82 -18.84 11.58
C ASP A 390 12.14 -17.69 12.34
N TYR A 391 11.60 -18.03 13.51
CA TYR A 391 10.85 -17.10 14.33
C TYR A 391 11.79 -16.21 15.15
N TYR A 392 11.64 -14.90 15.05
CA TYR A 392 12.50 -13.92 15.72
C TYR A 392 11.72 -12.81 16.42
N THR A 393 11.89 -12.70 17.73
CA THR A 393 11.20 -11.69 18.57
C THR A 393 12.13 -10.92 19.50
N SER A 394 13.35 -11.40 19.73
CA SER A 394 14.32 -10.79 20.64
C SER A 394 15.70 -11.43 20.51
N GLY A 395 16.72 -10.81 21.10
CA GLY A 395 18.09 -11.31 21.12
C GLY A 395 18.87 -11.00 19.85
N THR A 396 19.82 -11.87 19.49
CA THR A 396 20.56 -11.77 18.24
C THR A 396 19.79 -12.50 17.14
N ARG A 397 19.43 -11.80 16.06
CA ARG A 397 18.78 -12.42 14.90
C ARG A 397 19.72 -13.45 14.27
N SER A 398 19.28 -14.70 14.18
CA SER A 398 20.01 -15.74 13.44
C SER A 398 20.04 -15.39 11.95
N ILE A 399 21.08 -15.87 11.27
CA ILE A 399 21.30 -15.63 9.85
C ILE A 399 21.50 -16.98 9.17
N GLN A 400 20.73 -17.24 8.11
CA GLN A 400 20.96 -18.37 7.23
C GLN A 400 21.71 -17.91 5.99
N THR A 401 22.72 -18.69 5.59
CA THR A 401 23.49 -18.46 4.36
C THR A 401 22.91 -19.30 3.23
N TYR A 402 22.67 -18.66 2.08
CA TYR A 402 22.19 -19.28 0.85
C TYR A 402 23.24 -19.09 -0.23
N THR A 403 23.64 -20.17 -0.89
CA THR A 403 24.49 -20.15 -2.07
C THR A 403 23.70 -20.60 -3.27
N LEU A 404 23.65 -19.77 -4.30
CA LEU A 404 22.99 -20.10 -5.55
C LEU A 404 24.02 -20.44 -6.60
N THR A 405 23.76 -21.49 -7.37
CA THR A 405 24.58 -21.93 -8.51
C THR A 405 23.78 -21.82 -9.82
N GLY A 406 24.45 -22.01 -10.96
CA GLY A 406 23.80 -21.92 -12.27
C GLY A 406 23.54 -20.50 -12.76
N LEU A 407 24.06 -19.47 -12.08
CA LEU A 407 23.85 -18.08 -12.44
C LEU A 407 24.68 -17.68 -13.66
N THR A 408 24.06 -16.98 -14.61
CA THR A 408 24.70 -16.54 -15.85
C THR A 408 25.06 -15.06 -15.87
N SER A 409 24.44 -14.23 -15.03
CA SER A 409 24.77 -12.81 -14.91
C SER A 409 26.08 -12.63 -14.12
N SER A 410 26.79 -11.52 -14.33
CA SER A 410 28.00 -11.17 -13.56
C SER A 410 27.67 -10.53 -12.20
N ARG A 411 26.46 -10.01 -12.06
CA ARG A 411 25.93 -9.40 -10.83
C ARG A 411 24.44 -9.73 -10.70
N VAL A 412 23.98 -9.68 -9.46
CA VAL A 412 22.58 -9.85 -9.08
C VAL A 412 22.20 -8.75 -8.10
N THR A 413 20.99 -8.22 -8.26
CA THR A 413 20.45 -7.12 -7.44
C THR A 413 19.21 -7.58 -6.71
N ALA A 414 19.03 -7.18 -5.46
CA ALA A 414 17.95 -7.71 -4.63
C ALA A 414 17.26 -6.65 -3.77
N LYS A 415 16.01 -6.96 -3.42
CA LYS A 415 15.23 -6.25 -2.42
C LYS A 415 14.89 -7.18 -1.27
N ARG A 416 14.88 -6.63 -0.06
CA ARG A 416 14.63 -7.34 1.19
C ARG A 416 13.27 -6.97 1.76
N LEU A 417 12.52 -7.98 2.22
CA LEU A 417 11.36 -7.83 3.08
C LEU A 417 11.81 -8.11 4.52
N THR A 418 11.75 -7.10 5.39
CA THR A 418 12.20 -7.23 6.78
C THR A 418 11.43 -6.28 7.71
N ALA A 419 11.38 -6.61 8.99
CA ALA A 419 10.85 -5.78 10.07
C ALA A 419 11.69 -6.01 11.34
N PRO A 420 11.51 -5.23 12.43
CA PRO A 420 12.20 -5.48 13.69
C PRO A 420 12.01 -6.89 14.28
N TYR A 421 10.80 -7.47 14.19
CA TYR A 421 10.42 -8.76 14.77
C TYR A 421 9.38 -9.47 13.90
N SER A 422 9.19 -10.79 14.06
CA SER A 422 8.04 -11.49 13.49
C SER A 422 6.72 -10.90 13.99
N THR A 423 6.67 -10.42 15.23
CA THR A 423 5.48 -9.81 15.84
C THR A 423 5.28 -8.34 15.49
N SER A 424 6.12 -7.77 14.62
CA SER A 424 6.08 -6.35 14.28
C SER A 424 4.75 -5.92 13.69
N ARG A 425 4.20 -4.82 14.21
CA ARG A 425 2.97 -4.21 13.72
C ARG A 425 3.16 -2.73 13.38
N VAL A 426 2.61 -2.32 12.25
CA VAL A 426 2.62 -0.92 11.80
C VAL A 426 1.91 0.01 12.78
N ASP A 427 0.75 -0.40 13.32
CA ASP A 427 -0.03 0.37 14.31
C ASP A 427 0.70 0.54 15.66
N ARG A 428 1.85 -0.13 15.84
CA ARG A 428 2.74 0.02 17.00
C ARG A 428 4.06 0.72 16.65
N GLY A 429 4.15 1.33 15.46
CA GLY A 429 5.37 1.98 14.96
C GLY A 429 6.51 1.01 14.63
N GLN A 430 6.23 -0.29 14.58
CA GLN A 430 7.22 -1.34 14.27
C GLN A 430 7.11 -1.69 12.79
N ASN A 431 7.41 -0.71 11.94
CA ASN A 431 7.08 -0.79 10.52
C ASN A 431 7.96 -1.83 9.80
N PRO A 432 7.37 -2.80 9.08
CA PRO A 432 8.07 -3.56 8.07
C PRO A 432 8.57 -2.67 6.93
N THR A 433 9.46 -3.19 6.10
CA THR A 433 9.93 -2.51 4.88
C THR A 433 10.03 -3.48 3.72
N VAL A 434 9.78 -2.98 2.51
CA VAL A 434 10.07 -3.65 1.24
C VAL A 434 11.17 -2.87 0.53
N GLY A 435 12.37 -3.45 0.46
CA GLY A 435 13.54 -2.78 -0.10
C GLY A 435 13.79 -1.41 0.54
N GLY A 436 13.66 -1.31 1.87
CA GLY A 436 13.85 -0.07 2.62
C GLY A 436 12.69 0.94 2.53
N GLN A 437 11.61 0.64 1.82
CA GLN A 437 10.43 1.50 1.69
C GLN A 437 9.29 1.05 2.59
N THR A 438 8.48 2.01 3.04
CA THR A 438 7.25 1.82 3.83
C THR A 438 6.03 2.29 3.04
N PHE A 439 4.84 2.03 3.56
CA PHE A 439 3.59 2.57 3.03
C PHE A 439 2.96 3.52 4.05
N ALA A 440 2.55 4.69 3.59
CA ALA A 440 1.93 5.72 4.41
C ALA A 440 0.59 5.25 5.00
N ASN A 441 0.42 5.41 6.31
CA ASN A 441 -0.86 5.16 6.98
C ASN A 441 -1.98 5.99 6.35
N GLY A 442 -3.15 5.36 6.18
CA GLY A 442 -4.37 5.96 5.61
C GLY A 442 -4.36 6.18 4.10
N THR A 443 -3.21 6.24 3.42
CA THR A 443 -3.14 6.53 1.97
C THR A 443 -2.46 5.46 1.14
N CYS A 444 -1.71 4.54 1.76
CA CYS A 444 -0.93 3.50 1.07
C CYS A 444 0.16 4.02 0.12
N THR A 445 0.49 5.31 0.20
CA THR A 445 1.53 5.92 -0.63
C THR A 445 2.90 5.34 -0.26
N ILE A 446 3.71 4.94 -1.24
CA ILE A 446 5.07 4.46 -1.00
C ILE A 446 5.93 5.60 -0.43
N GLN A 447 6.66 5.30 0.64
CA GLN A 447 7.51 6.22 1.37
C GLN A 447 8.95 5.70 1.51
N GLY A 448 9.88 6.62 1.67
CA GLY A 448 11.30 6.30 1.81
C GLY A 448 11.99 6.00 0.49
N THR A 449 13.28 5.70 0.58
CA THR A 449 14.14 5.46 -0.57
C THR A 449 14.27 3.97 -0.83
N ALA A 450 14.09 3.56 -2.08
CA ALA A 450 14.34 2.18 -2.49
C ALA A 450 15.82 1.83 -2.27
N VAL A 451 16.06 0.79 -1.48
CA VAL A 451 17.36 0.17 -1.24
C VAL A 451 17.45 -1.10 -2.07
N THR A 452 18.57 -1.24 -2.77
CA THR A 452 18.90 -2.42 -3.56
C THR A 452 20.24 -2.97 -3.10
N GLU A 453 20.28 -4.25 -2.75
CA GLU A 453 21.50 -4.97 -2.41
C GLU A 453 22.12 -5.53 -3.69
N THR A 454 23.45 -5.52 -3.84
CA THR A 454 24.12 -6.06 -5.03
C THR A 454 25.23 -7.01 -4.66
N THR A 455 25.22 -8.19 -5.28
CA THR A 455 26.22 -9.24 -5.08
C THR A 455 26.89 -9.58 -6.41
N ALA A 456 28.21 -9.79 -6.39
CA ALA A 456 28.96 -10.27 -7.54
C ALA A 456 28.73 -11.77 -7.73
N VAL A 457 28.58 -12.21 -8.97
CA VAL A 457 28.51 -13.62 -9.33
C VAL A 457 29.90 -14.08 -9.73
N ASN A 458 30.45 -15.03 -8.99
CA ASN A 458 31.78 -15.59 -9.22
C ASN A 458 31.65 -17.05 -9.65
N SER A 459 32.14 -17.38 -10.85
CA SER A 459 32.05 -18.73 -11.42
C SER A 459 30.63 -19.31 -11.40
N GLY A 460 29.64 -18.48 -11.74
CA GLY A 460 28.22 -18.83 -11.74
C GLY A 460 27.58 -19.00 -10.36
N LYS A 461 28.24 -18.50 -9.30
CA LYS A 461 27.76 -18.59 -7.92
C LYS A 461 27.61 -17.23 -7.25
N ALA A 462 26.58 -17.08 -6.41
CA ALA A 462 26.42 -15.96 -5.51
C ALA A 462 25.94 -16.43 -4.14
N THR A 463 26.42 -15.79 -3.08
CA THR A 463 26.06 -16.11 -1.70
C THR A 463 25.37 -14.94 -1.04
N PHE A 464 24.32 -15.23 -0.27
CA PHE A 464 23.46 -14.27 0.40
C PHE A 464 23.23 -14.69 1.84
N THR A 465 22.94 -13.70 2.68
CA THR A 465 22.50 -13.89 4.06
C THR A 465 21.07 -13.37 4.23
N VAL A 466 20.23 -14.21 4.83
CA VAL A 466 18.84 -13.88 5.14
C VAL A 466 18.62 -14.12 6.62
N GLY A 467 18.26 -13.06 7.34
CA GLY A 467 17.99 -13.15 8.77
C GLY A 467 16.71 -13.95 9.05
N ALA A 468 16.57 -14.47 10.27
CA ALA A 468 15.31 -15.03 10.73
C ALA A 468 14.18 -14.00 10.57
N SER A 469 13.02 -14.47 10.08
CA SER A 469 11.88 -13.65 9.71
C SER A 469 12.24 -12.59 8.67
N GLU A 470 12.83 -13.02 7.56
CA GLU A 470 13.09 -12.16 6.40
C GLU A 470 12.85 -12.93 5.10
N ALA A 471 12.60 -12.17 4.04
CA ALA A 471 12.64 -12.68 2.67
C ALA A 471 13.47 -11.77 1.77
N PHE A 472 13.99 -12.36 0.71
CA PHE A 472 14.97 -11.74 -0.18
C PHE A 472 14.67 -12.15 -1.61
N SER A 473 14.32 -11.19 -2.47
CA SER A 473 14.06 -11.45 -3.89
C SER A 473 15.10 -10.73 -4.72
N TYR A 474 15.84 -11.46 -5.54
CA TYR A 474 16.80 -10.86 -6.46
C TYR A 474 16.37 -11.02 -7.92
N GLN A 475 16.86 -10.10 -8.73
CA GLN A 475 16.73 -10.08 -10.18
C GLN A 475 18.13 -10.15 -10.81
N SER A 476 18.26 -10.96 -11.85
CA SER A 476 19.47 -11.00 -12.66
C SER A 476 19.58 -9.70 -13.47
N VAL A 477 20.72 -9.02 -13.38
CA VAL A 477 21.02 -7.91 -14.29
C VAL A 477 21.70 -8.55 -15.50
N SER A 478 20.93 -8.81 -16.55
CA SER A 478 21.50 -9.03 -17.87
C SER A 478 22.16 -7.71 -18.30
N ILE A 479 23.49 -7.67 -18.26
CA ILE A 479 24.20 -6.67 -19.06
C ILE A 479 23.83 -7.02 -20.50
N LEU A 480 22.93 -6.25 -21.09
CA LEU A 480 22.75 -6.19 -22.53
C LEU A 480 24.14 -5.96 -23.13
N ARG A 481 24.82 -7.04 -23.54
CA ARG A 481 25.77 -6.92 -24.63
C ARG A 481 24.90 -6.48 -25.79
N CYS A 482 25.12 -5.26 -26.29
CA CYS A 482 24.67 -4.89 -27.62
C CYS A 482 25.15 -5.99 -28.57
N ALA A 483 24.25 -6.92 -28.90
CA ALA A 483 24.46 -7.87 -29.96
C ALA A 483 24.36 -7.05 -31.25
N HIS A 484 25.49 -6.46 -31.68
CA HIS A 484 25.68 -6.20 -33.09
C HIS A 484 25.50 -7.55 -33.79
N ARG A 485 24.40 -7.70 -34.52
CA ARG A 485 24.24 -8.76 -35.52
C ARG A 485 25.35 -8.58 -36.54
N ASN A 486 26.44 -9.31 -36.38
CA ASN A 486 27.28 -9.68 -37.52
C ASN A 486 26.53 -10.76 -38.29
N GLN A 487 25.69 -10.33 -39.23
CA GLN A 487 25.38 -11.16 -40.39
C GLN A 487 26.53 -10.97 -41.39
N THR A 488 27.53 -11.83 -41.32
CA THR A 488 28.44 -12.06 -42.44
C THR A 488 27.71 -12.91 -43.47
N ASN A 489 27.13 -12.27 -44.48
CA ASN A 489 26.86 -12.94 -45.74
C ASN A 489 28.12 -12.83 -46.60
N HIS A 490 28.69 -13.98 -46.91
CA HIS A 490 29.59 -14.19 -48.04
C HIS A 490 28.94 -13.68 -49.32
N LEU A 491 29.59 -12.74 -50.01
CA LEU A 491 29.65 -12.69 -51.48
C LEU A 491 30.98 -12.04 -51.91
N ASP A 492 31.60 -12.70 -52.88
CA ASP A 492 32.89 -12.41 -53.49
C ASP A 492 32.91 -11.12 -54.34
N GLY A 493 34.10 -10.49 -54.40
CA GLY A 493 34.64 -9.86 -55.62
C GLY A 493 34.46 -8.34 -55.80
N GLY A 494 35.58 -7.62 -55.93
CA GLY A 494 35.66 -6.36 -56.71
C GLY A 494 36.33 -5.18 -56.00
N ASP A 495 37.39 -4.67 -56.64
CA ASP A 495 38.31 -3.55 -56.29
C ASP A 495 37.64 -2.15 -56.12
N PRO A 496 38.32 -1.15 -55.51
CA PRO A 496 37.73 0.03 -54.87
C PRO A 496 37.73 1.28 -55.76
N GLU A 497 36.72 2.15 -55.63
CA GLU A 497 36.88 3.60 -55.88
C GLU A 497 35.64 4.42 -55.40
N ASN A 498 35.94 5.53 -54.71
CA ASN A 498 35.18 6.78 -54.58
C ASN A 498 33.75 6.80 -54.00
N ALA A 499 33.71 7.14 -52.71
CA ALA A 499 33.07 8.31 -52.11
C ALA A 499 31.90 9.02 -52.84
N GLU A 500 30.86 9.27 -52.03
CA GLU A 500 29.99 10.46 -52.04
C GLU A 500 28.81 10.47 -53.01
N TYR A 501 27.63 9.96 -52.58
CA TYR A 501 26.34 10.55 -52.94
C TYR A 501 25.16 9.98 -52.11
N ILE A 502 24.15 10.84 -51.89
CA ILE A 502 22.77 10.56 -51.47
C ILE A 502 22.47 10.57 -49.95
N TYR A 503 22.38 11.80 -49.43
CA TYR A 503 21.46 12.18 -48.36
C TYR A 503 20.29 12.99 -48.98
N GLN A 504 19.44 12.38 -49.80
CA GLN A 504 18.10 12.88 -50.16
C GLN A 504 17.23 11.72 -50.65
N HIS A 505 15.92 11.82 -50.46
CA HIS A 505 14.83 10.87 -50.77
C HIS A 505 14.32 10.09 -49.55
N LEU A 506 13.28 10.66 -48.89
CA LEU A 506 11.98 10.01 -48.69
C LEU A 506 11.07 10.87 -47.78
N VAL A 507 10.45 11.93 -48.30
CA VAL A 507 9.10 12.41 -47.86
C VAL A 507 8.36 13.11 -49.02
N ARG A 508 7.40 12.40 -49.61
CA ARG A 508 6.12 12.84 -50.25
C ARG A 508 5.67 11.66 -51.11
N VAL A 509 4.53 11.02 -50.85
CA VAL A 509 3.13 11.40 -51.16
C VAL A 509 2.26 10.60 -50.15
N GLU A 510 1.25 11.11 -49.44
CA GLU A 510 -0.01 11.69 -49.91
C GLU A 510 -0.77 12.31 -48.71
N ARG A 511 -1.47 13.43 -48.92
CA ARG A 511 -2.51 13.98 -48.03
C ARG A 511 -3.83 13.93 -48.80
N ASN A 512 -4.93 13.60 -48.12
CA ASN A 512 -6.19 14.34 -48.21
C ASN A 512 -7.12 13.94 -47.05
N HIS A 513 -7.43 14.87 -46.14
CA HIS A 513 -8.80 15.35 -45.86
C HIS A 513 -8.82 16.44 -44.77
N ILE A 514 -9.38 17.59 -45.16
CA ILE A 514 -10.18 18.60 -44.42
C ILE A 514 -9.47 19.60 -43.47
N LYS A 515 -9.80 20.88 -43.77
CA LYS A 515 -9.36 22.16 -43.22
C LYS A 515 -10.14 22.54 -41.95
N ALA A 516 -9.50 23.28 -41.02
CA ALA A 516 -9.89 24.66 -40.65
C ALA A 516 -8.98 25.26 -39.52
N LEU A 517 -8.21 26.31 -39.89
CA LEU A 517 -7.98 27.62 -39.20
C LEU A 517 -7.79 27.65 -37.65
N LYS A 518 -6.71 28.20 -37.05
CA LYS A 518 -6.03 29.51 -37.23
C LYS A 518 -4.57 29.51 -36.71
N VAL A 519 -3.74 30.36 -37.32
CA VAL A 519 -2.34 30.77 -37.02
C VAL A 519 -2.36 31.93 -35.98
N PRO A 520 -1.27 32.42 -35.30
CA PRO A 520 0.14 32.30 -35.66
C PRO A 520 1.21 32.13 -34.55
N SER A 521 2.41 31.78 -35.05
CA SER A 521 3.76 31.79 -34.45
C SER A 521 4.23 33.25 -34.10
N PRO A 522 5.45 33.57 -33.57
CA PRO A 522 6.75 33.08 -34.09
C PRO A 522 7.97 32.96 -33.12
N LEU A 523 8.98 32.17 -33.59
CA LEU A 523 10.45 32.28 -33.37
C LEU A 523 10.99 31.87 -31.97
N GLN A 524 12.09 31.13 -31.80
CA GLN A 524 13.29 30.93 -32.63
C GLN A 524 14.09 29.68 -32.19
N ASN A 525 14.89 29.16 -33.13
CA ASN A 525 16.01 28.20 -33.05
C ASN A 525 16.83 28.30 -31.74
N GLU A 526 17.51 27.26 -31.25
CA GLU A 526 18.68 26.54 -31.81
C GLU A 526 18.79 25.16 -31.11
N GLY A 527 19.09 24.04 -31.77
CA GLY A 527 20.44 23.71 -32.26
C GLY A 527 21.00 22.50 -31.48
N PHE A 528 20.62 21.28 -31.86
CA PHE A 528 21.25 20.05 -31.35
C PHE A 528 22.62 19.84 -32.01
N HIS A 529 23.67 19.77 -31.21
CA HIS A 529 24.98 19.22 -31.61
C HIS A 529 25.27 17.94 -30.81
N ARG A 530 25.60 16.87 -31.55
CA ARG A 530 26.19 15.64 -31.03
C ARG A 530 27.64 15.92 -30.61
N CYS A 531 28.09 15.29 -29.54
CA CYS A 531 29.48 14.80 -29.45
C CYS A 531 29.55 13.52 -28.59
N CYS A 532 30.34 12.59 -29.09
CA CYS A 532 30.67 11.28 -28.53
C CYS A 532 31.63 11.35 -27.33
N CYS A 533 31.73 10.20 -26.65
CA CYS A 533 32.53 9.85 -25.50
C CYS A 533 34.00 10.33 -25.50
N ARG A 534 34.49 10.81 -24.34
CA ARG A 534 35.75 10.36 -23.73
C ARG A 534 35.81 10.71 -22.23
N ASP A 535 36.41 9.81 -21.47
CA ASP A 535 36.59 9.81 -20.02
C ASP A 535 37.20 11.09 -19.44
N CYS A 536 36.71 11.48 -18.25
CA CYS A 536 37.46 12.15 -17.18
C CYS A 536 36.72 11.97 -15.83
N TRP A 537 37.44 11.44 -14.84
CA TRP A 537 37.14 11.52 -13.41
C TRP A 537 36.62 12.93 -13.01
N PRO A 538 35.65 13.07 -12.08
CA PRO A 538 35.57 14.28 -11.29
C PRO A 538 36.31 14.07 -9.98
N GLY A 539 37.54 14.60 -9.94
CA GLY A 539 38.16 15.04 -8.70
C GLY A 539 37.36 16.18 -8.07
N PHE A 540 37.46 16.26 -6.75
CA PHE A 540 37.07 17.33 -5.85
C PHE A 540 36.83 18.69 -6.52
N GLY A 541 35.56 19.08 -6.61
CA GLY A 541 35.18 20.49 -6.78
C GLY A 541 35.44 21.29 -5.49
N PRO A 542 35.66 22.61 -5.60
CA PRO A 542 35.93 23.47 -4.45
C PRO A 542 34.74 23.47 -3.48
N PRO A 543 34.98 23.71 -2.16
CA PRO A 543 33.94 23.65 -1.14
C PRO A 543 32.77 24.56 -1.51
N GLN A 544 31.58 23.97 -1.58
CA GLN A 544 30.34 24.73 -1.70
C GLN A 544 30.24 25.66 -0.48
N GLN A 545 30.06 26.95 -0.77
CA GLN A 545 29.64 27.96 0.20
C GLN A 545 28.35 27.47 0.90
N PRO A 546 28.21 27.60 2.23
CA PRO A 546 26.99 27.19 2.92
C PRO A 546 25.81 27.98 2.37
N GLU A 547 24.81 27.26 1.82
CA GLU A 547 23.56 27.86 1.37
C GLU A 547 22.91 28.66 2.51
N ALA A 548 22.56 29.91 2.23
CA ALA A 548 22.00 30.84 3.20
C ALA A 548 20.68 30.32 3.80
N ARG A 549 20.55 30.36 5.14
CA ARG A 549 19.33 29.99 5.87
C ARG A 549 18.19 30.94 5.51
N ALA A 550 17.00 30.39 5.23
CA ALA A 550 15.78 31.14 4.96
C ALA A 550 15.35 32.00 6.17
N THR A 551 15.25 33.32 6.00
CA THR A 551 14.87 34.31 7.03
C THR A 551 13.54 34.99 6.67
N THR A 552 12.60 35.14 7.60
CA THR A 552 11.28 35.76 7.34
C THR A 552 10.61 36.41 8.54
N VAL A 553 9.30 36.69 8.38
CA VAL A 553 8.44 37.52 9.21
C VAL A 553 7.15 36.79 9.65
N ASP A 554 6.72 36.94 10.90
CA ASP A 554 5.32 36.80 11.33
C ASP A 554 4.69 38.20 11.49
N ILE A 555 3.52 38.44 10.89
CA ILE A 555 2.83 39.74 10.86
C ILE A 555 1.34 39.68 11.23
N SER A 556 0.85 40.79 11.77
CA SER A 556 -0.57 40.99 12.14
C SER A 556 -1.05 42.41 11.80
N ASN A 557 -2.28 42.76 12.19
CA ASN A 557 -2.81 44.13 12.10
C ASN A 557 -1.96 45.22 12.79
N HIS A 558 -1.00 44.86 13.64
CA HIS A 558 -0.03 45.78 14.21
C HIS A 558 0.90 46.39 13.15
N GLN A 559 1.08 45.72 12.01
CA GLN A 559 1.70 46.28 10.81
C GLN A 559 0.61 46.73 9.82
N LYS A 560 0.23 48.01 9.84
CA LYS A 560 -0.82 48.54 8.94
C LYS A 560 -0.49 48.41 7.45
N SER A 561 0.80 48.31 7.12
CA SER A 561 1.31 48.06 5.76
C SER A 561 2.69 47.40 5.84
N VAL A 562 2.97 46.45 4.95
CA VAL A 562 4.27 45.75 4.85
C VAL A 562 4.78 45.86 3.41
N ASN A 563 6.06 46.22 3.24
CA ASN A 563 6.70 46.24 1.92
C ASN A 563 7.29 44.87 1.58
N PHE A 564 6.44 43.97 1.06
CA PHE A 564 6.84 42.60 0.74
C PHE A 564 7.91 42.49 -0.35
N GLU A 565 7.98 43.45 -1.27
CA GLU A 565 9.02 43.49 -2.31
C GLU A 565 10.39 43.80 -1.71
N ALA A 566 10.46 44.77 -0.79
CA ALA A 566 11.69 45.06 -0.05
C ALA A 566 12.10 43.86 0.82
N ALA A 567 11.17 43.27 1.56
CA ALA A 567 11.43 42.06 2.35
C ALA A 567 11.95 40.91 1.47
N LYS A 568 11.35 40.69 0.29
CA LYS A 568 11.79 39.66 -0.66
C LYS A 568 13.21 39.92 -1.15
N LYS A 569 13.52 41.17 -1.50
CA LYS A 569 14.84 41.60 -1.95
C LYS A 569 15.91 41.41 -0.87
N ASP A 570 15.53 41.60 0.40
CA ASP A 570 16.40 41.43 1.55
C ASP A 570 16.45 39.97 2.06
N GLY A 571 15.89 39.03 1.29
CA GLY A 571 16.07 37.58 1.48
C GLY A 571 14.86 36.84 2.04
N ALA A 572 13.70 37.48 2.19
CA ALA A 572 12.50 36.80 2.67
C ALA A 572 12.03 35.68 1.72
N GLN A 573 11.71 34.51 2.27
CA GLN A 573 11.29 33.34 1.49
C GLN A 573 9.85 32.89 1.76
N PHE A 574 9.38 33.08 2.99
CA PHE A 574 8.00 32.84 3.42
C PHE A 574 7.46 33.98 4.31
N VAL A 575 6.20 33.90 4.72
CA VAL A 575 5.56 34.77 5.73
C VAL A 575 4.37 34.05 6.35
N ILE A 576 4.11 34.24 7.64
CA ILE A 576 2.89 33.74 8.31
C ILE A 576 2.09 34.96 8.80
N ILE A 577 0.78 34.95 8.61
CA ILE A 577 -0.08 36.14 8.73
C ILE A 577 -1.25 35.85 9.65
N LYS A 578 -1.52 36.70 10.65
CA LYS A 578 -2.69 36.50 11.54
C LYS A 578 -3.97 36.52 10.74
N ALA A 579 -4.74 35.44 10.78
CA ALA A 579 -6.02 35.35 10.10
C ALA A 579 -7.18 35.58 11.08
N THR A 580 -7.11 34.94 12.25
CA THR A 580 -8.23 34.86 13.19
C THR A 580 -7.77 34.74 14.64
N GLU A 581 -8.68 35.04 15.56
CA GLU A 581 -8.54 34.79 17.00
C GLU A 581 -9.89 34.33 17.57
N GLY A 582 -9.88 33.21 18.30
CA GLY A 582 -11.12 32.63 18.81
C GLY A 582 -12.14 32.37 17.70
N THR A 583 -13.44 32.47 18.00
CA THR A 583 -14.51 32.25 17.00
C THR A 583 -15.18 33.55 16.52
N THR A 584 -14.62 34.72 16.88
CA THR A 584 -15.28 36.01 16.65
C THR A 584 -14.41 37.05 15.97
N TYR A 585 -13.09 36.97 16.09
CA TYR A 585 -12.18 37.96 15.49
C TYR A 585 -11.56 37.44 14.19
N LYS A 586 -11.69 38.25 13.13
CA LYS A 586 -10.98 38.11 11.87
C LYS A 586 -10.10 39.32 11.67
N ASP A 587 -8.84 39.10 11.30
CA ASP A 587 -7.92 40.19 11.04
C ASP A 587 -8.32 40.93 9.75
N SER A 588 -8.57 42.23 9.86
CA SER A 588 -9.07 43.06 8.76
C SER A 588 -8.03 43.28 7.66
N VAL A 589 -6.73 43.11 7.94
CA VAL A 589 -5.66 43.27 6.95
C VAL A 589 -5.11 41.95 6.42
N PHE A 590 -5.60 40.80 6.90
CA PHE A 590 -5.17 39.47 6.44
C PHE A 590 -5.21 39.35 4.92
N ASN A 591 -6.35 39.68 4.29
CA ASN A 591 -6.52 39.53 2.83
C ASN A 591 -5.54 40.41 2.04
N SER A 592 -5.30 41.66 2.49
CA SER A 592 -4.33 42.56 1.84
C SER A 592 -2.90 42.05 2.00
N HIS A 593 -2.53 41.56 3.18
CA HIS A 593 -1.20 41.00 3.44
C HIS A 593 -0.97 39.71 2.65
N TYR A 594 -1.94 38.79 2.65
CA TYR A 594 -1.86 37.53 1.91
C TYR A 594 -1.71 37.76 0.41
N THR A 595 -2.46 38.73 -0.13
CA THR A 595 -2.35 39.13 -1.55
C THR A 595 -1.00 39.80 -1.84
N GLY A 596 -0.54 40.70 -0.97
CA GLY A 596 0.76 41.37 -1.10
C GLY A 596 1.92 40.38 -1.12
N ALA A 597 1.95 39.45 -0.16
CA ALA A 597 2.95 38.39 -0.09
C ALA A 597 2.93 37.47 -1.32
N THR A 598 1.72 37.15 -1.82
CA THR A 598 1.56 36.35 -3.04
C THR A 598 2.12 37.08 -4.26
N LYS A 599 1.92 38.40 -4.39
CA LYS A 599 2.48 39.20 -5.49
C LYS A 599 4.02 39.25 -5.45
N ALA A 600 4.60 39.39 -4.26
CA ALA A 600 6.05 39.41 -4.05
C ALA A 600 6.73 38.02 -4.17
N GLY A 601 5.97 36.96 -4.51
CA GLY A 601 6.55 35.63 -4.72
C GLY A 601 7.00 34.92 -3.43
N LEU A 602 6.43 35.29 -2.28
CA LEU A 602 6.67 34.61 -1.00
C LEU A 602 5.81 33.34 -0.87
N ILE A 603 6.34 32.34 -0.18
CA ILE A 603 5.54 31.27 0.42
C ILE A 603 4.75 31.89 1.58
N ARG A 604 3.49 31.53 1.79
CA ARG A 604 2.64 32.22 2.77
C ARG A 604 1.65 31.30 3.45
N GLY A 605 1.36 31.56 4.72
CA GLY A 605 0.35 30.85 5.51
C GLY A 605 -0.43 31.78 6.41
N GLY A 606 -1.57 31.30 6.91
CA GLY A 606 -2.32 31.97 7.97
C GLY A 606 -1.99 31.37 9.34
N TYR A 607 -2.18 32.15 10.41
CA TYR A 607 -2.24 31.60 11.77
C TYR A 607 -3.50 32.00 12.54
N HIS A 608 -3.80 31.20 13.54
CA HIS A 608 -4.94 31.33 14.43
C HIS A 608 -4.48 31.51 15.87
N PHE A 609 -4.74 32.67 16.47
CA PHE A 609 -4.48 32.89 17.89
C PHE A 609 -5.55 32.18 18.73
N ALA A 610 -5.12 31.16 19.47
CA ALA A 610 -6.00 30.28 20.21
C ALA A 610 -6.66 30.97 21.40
N ARG A 611 -7.93 30.66 21.62
CA ARG A 611 -8.69 31.06 22.82
C ARG A 611 -9.36 29.85 23.49
N PRO A 612 -8.59 28.95 24.14
CA PRO A 612 -9.15 27.75 24.77
C PRO A 612 -10.20 28.02 25.84
N ASP A 613 -10.20 29.23 26.42
CA ASP A 613 -11.19 29.69 27.40
C ASP A 613 -12.56 30.06 26.79
N LYS A 614 -12.69 30.10 25.45
CA LYS A 614 -13.88 30.63 24.77
C LYS A 614 -14.71 29.61 24.00
N SER A 615 -14.09 28.55 23.50
CA SER A 615 -14.77 27.52 22.68
C SER A 615 -13.89 26.28 22.52
N THR A 616 -14.40 25.23 21.88
CA THR A 616 -13.64 24.01 21.59
C THR A 616 -12.56 24.24 20.52
N GLY A 617 -11.57 23.34 20.46
CA GLY A 617 -10.51 23.42 19.46
C GLY A 617 -11.06 23.26 18.05
N SER A 618 -11.97 22.31 17.86
CA SER A 618 -12.67 22.05 16.60
C SER A 618 -13.47 23.27 16.10
N ALA A 619 -14.15 24.00 16.99
CA ALA A 619 -14.88 25.20 16.62
C ALA A 619 -13.94 26.31 16.11
N GLN A 620 -12.78 26.46 16.74
CA GLN A 620 -11.76 27.42 16.32
C GLN A 620 -11.04 27.00 15.04
N ALA A 621 -10.78 25.71 14.85
CA ALA A 621 -10.23 25.17 13.61
C ALA A 621 -11.17 25.46 12.42
N LYS A 622 -12.47 25.17 12.55
CA LYS A 622 -13.48 25.49 11.52
C LYS A 622 -13.57 26.98 11.23
N TYR A 623 -13.53 27.82 12.27
CA TYR A 623 -13.55 29.27 12.11
C TYR A 623 -12.31 29.78 11.37
N PHE A 624 -11.13 29.27 11.73
CA PHE A 624 -9.87 29.59 11.09
C PHE A 624 -9.87 29.20 9.61
N LEU A 625 -10.26 27.97 9.29
CA LEU A 625 -10.33 27.45 7.92
C LEU A 625 -11.23 28.29 7.03
N LYS A 626 -12.39 28.70 7.54
CA LYS A 626 -13.33 29.58 6.83
C LYS A 626 -12.78 31.00 6.59
N ASN A 627 -11.77 31.43 7.34
CA ASN A 627 -11.33 32.83 7.41
C ASN A 627 -9.84 33.06 7.15
N GLY A 628 -9.16 32.15 6.45
CA GLY A 628 -7.77 32.35 6.01
C GLY A 628 -6.80 31.25 6.42
N GLY A 629 -7.28 30.23 7.14
CA GLY A 629 -6.49 29.08 7.55
C GLY A 629 -6.45 27.92 6.55
N GLY A 630 -7.14 28.03 5.41
CA GLY A 630 -7.15 26.98 4.39
C GLY A 630 -5.77 26.71 3.80
N TRP A 631 -5.59 25.50 3.31
CA TRP A 631 -4.36 25.06 2.64
C TRP A 631 -4.66 24.59 1.21
N SER A 632 -3.70 24.78 0.31
CA SER A 632 -3.76 24.29 -1.07
C SER A 632 -2.38 23.77 -1.51
N ASN A 633 -2.37 22.69 -2.30
CA ASN A 633 -1.14 22.19 -2.91
C ASN A 633 -0.72 23.02 -4.13
N ASP A 634 -0.30 24.26 -3.90
CA ASP A 634 0.13 25.20 -4.94
C ASP A 634 1.64 25.51 -4.88
N ASN A 635 2.41 24.74 -4.10
CA ASN A 635 3.83 24.95 -3.78
C ASN A 635 4.14 26.30 -3.11
N ARG A 636 3.12 27.00 -2.60
CA ARG A 636 3.22 28.35 -2.04
C ARG A 636 2.45 28.51 -0.73
N THR A 637 1.45 27.68 -0.43
CA THR A 637 0.59 27.79 0.77
C THR A 637 1.13 26.93 1.90
N LEU A 638 1.60 27.56 2.98
CA LEU A 638 1.95 26.81 4.18
C LEU A 638 0.67 26.24 4.83
N PRO A 639 0.74 25.07 5.48
CA PRO A 639 -0.34 24.63 6.35
C PRO A 639 -0.63 25.71 7.39
N GLY A 640 -1.88 25.82 7.82
CA GLY A 640 -2.29 26.77 8.83
C GLY A 640 -1.55 26.53 10.14
N MET A 641 -1.33 27.59 10.91
CA MET A 641 -0.62 27.51 12.18
C MET A 641 -1.57 27.77 13.35
N LEU A 642 -1.59 26.85 14.31
CA LEU A 642 -2.18 27.07 15.63
C LEU A 642 -1.17 27.84 16.49
N ASP A 643 -1.50 29.07 16.84
CA ASP A 643 -0.75 29.85 17.81
C ASP A 643 -1.37 29.64 19.19
N ILE A 644 -0.66 28.87 20.03
CA ILE A 644 -1.10 28.49 21.38
C ILE A 644 -0.02 28.87 22.40
N GLU A 645 -0.23 30.02 23.03
CA GLU A 645 0.75 30.61 23.93
C GLU A 645 0.09 31.28 25.15
N TYR A 646 0.89 32.08 25.89
CA TYR A 646 0.46 32.81 27.07
C TYR A 646 -0.83 33.58 26.86
N ASN A 647 -1.83 33.35 27.73
CA ASN A 647 -3.07 34.10 27.68
C ASN A 647 -2.84 35.58 28.05
N PRO A 648 -3.05 36.53 27.12
CA PRO A 648 -2.86 37.96 27.42
C PRO A 648 -4.06 38.56 28.17
N TYR A 649 -5.15 37.81 28.35
CA TYR A 649 -6.42 38.29 28.91
C TYR A 649 -6.76 37.69 30.28
N GLY A 650 -5.89 36.88 30.88
CA GLY A 650 -6.20 36.22 32.14
C GLY A 650 -5.16 35.18 32.58
N ALA A 651 -5.64 34.07 33.13
CA ALA A 651 -4.78 33.02 33.66
C ALA A 651 -3.84 32.46 32.59
N THR A 652 -2.56 32.27 32.95
CA THR A 652 -1.46 31.82 32.07
C THR A 652 -1.84 30.67 31.12
N CYS A 653 -2.55 29.67 31.63
CA CYS A 653 -2.99 28.48 30.89
C CYS A 653 -4.50 28.49 30.62
N TYR A 654 -5.10 29.67 30.43
CA TYR A 654 -6.53 29.84 30.13
C TYR A 654 -7.50 29.28 31.18
N GLY A 655 -7.01 29.03 32.41
CA GLY A 655 -7.78 28.41 33.49
C GLY A 655 -7.99 26.90 33.32
N LEU A 656 -7.30 26.27 32.35
CA LEU A 656 -7.38 24.83 32.08
C LEU A 656 -6.31 24.04 32.84
N SER A 657 -6.66 22.81 33.22
CA SER A 657 -5.66 21.81 33.63
C SER A 657 -4.82 21.31 32.44
N HIS A 658 -3.68 20.66 32.71
CA HIS A 658 -2.85 20.07 31.64
C HIS A 658 -3.65 19.14 30.72
N GLY A 659 -4.47 18.25 31.29
CA GLY A 659 -5.27 17.30 30.50
C GLY A 659 -6.31 18.00 29.62
N GLN A 660 -6.96 19.05 30.13
CA GLN A 660 -7.91 19.85 29.36
C GLN A 660 -7.23 20.63 28.23
N MET A 661 -6.07 21.22 28.50
CA MET A 661 -5.29 21.92 27.47
C MET A 661 -4.86 20.97 26.35
N VAL A 662 -4.32 19.80 26.71
CA VAL A 662 -3.90 18.78 25.73
C VAL A 662 -5.07 18.27 24.91
N ALA A 663 -6.23 18.03 25.54
CA ALA A 663 -7.45 17.63 24.84
C ALA A 663 -7.92 18.73 23.87
N TRP A 664 -7.86 19.99 24.28
CA TRP A 664 -8.24 21.13 23.44
C TRP A 664 -7.32 21.29 22.23
N ILE A 665 -6.00 21.20 22.43
CA ILE A 665 -5.02 21.28 21.33
C ILE A 665 -5.25 20.11 20.37
N ARG A 666 -5.47 18.89 20.89
CA ARG A 666 -5.76 17.71 20.07
C ARG A 666 -7.03 17.89 19.23
N ASP A 667 -8.11 18.38 19.84
CA ASP A 667 -9.37 18.68 19.16
C ASP A 667 -9.19 19.71 18.02
N PHE A 668 -8.38 20.76 18.22
CA PHE A 668 -8.06 21.72 17.16
C PHE A 668 -7.29 21.06 16.01
N VAL A 669 -6.17 20.37 16.31
CA VAL A 669 -5.29 19.87 15.26
C VAL A 669 -5.89 18.69 14.49
N ASP A 670 -6.69 17.86 15.17
CA ASP A 670 -7.41 16.75 14.54
C ASP A 670 -8.52 17.28 13.63
N GLU A 671 -9.27 18.31 14.03
CA GLU A 671 -10.28 18.95 13.17
C GLU A 671 -9.65 19.67 11.98
N TYR A 672 -8.54 20.40 12.19
CA TYR A 672 -7.83 21.04 11.09
C TYR A 672 -7.32 19.99 10.08
N HIS A 673 -6.76 18.88 10.57
CA HIS A 673 -6.33 17.78 9.72
C HIS A 673 -7.49 17.07 9.02
N HIS A 674 -8.63 16.89 9.70
CA HIS A 674 -9.86 16.35 9.13
C HIS A 674 -10.33 17.16 7.92
N GLU A 675 -10.35 18.49 8.03
CA GLU A 675 -10.86 19.38 6.98
C GLU A 675 -9.85 19.65 5.84
N THR A 676 -8.54 19.54 6.09
CA THR A 676 -7.50 19.91 5.10
C THR A 676 -6.61 18.76 4.64
N SER A 677 -6.69 17.60 5.29
CA SER A 677 -5.71 16.50 5.15
C SER A 677 -4.26 16.92 5.42
N ARG A 678 -4.05 18.06 6.10
CA ARG A 678 -2.75 18.57 6.52
C ARG A 678 -2.77 18.83 8.01
N TRP A 679 -1.74 18.38 8.72
CA TRP A 679 -1.58 18.80 10.10
C TRP A 679 -1.22 20.28 10.13
N PRO A 680 -1.82 21.08 11.03
CA PRO A 680 -1.41 22.46 11.21
C PRO A 680 0.00 22.48 11.82
N MET A 681 0.70 23.60 11.65
CA MET A 681 1.87 23.90 12.46
C MET A 681 1.43 24.31 13.87
N ILE A 682 2.26 24.09 14.88
CA ILE A 682 2.00 24.57 16.25
C ILE A 682 3.08 25.59 16.60
N TYR A 683 2.64 26.81 16.89
CA TYR A 683 3.45 27.85 17.51
C TYR A 683 3.31 27.82 19.04
N THR A 684 4.44 27.85 19.74
CA THR A 684 4.52 27.92 21.21
C THR A 684 5.93 28.33 21.67
N THR A 685 6.08 28.62 22.97
CA THR A 685 7.40 28.59 23.66
C THR A 685 7.59 27.26 24.39
N ALA A 686 8.84 26.85 24.62
CA ALA A 686 9.14 25.64 25.38
C ALA A 686 8.65 25.71 26.83
N ASP A 687 8.77 26.89 27.47
CA ASP A 687 8.33 27.13 28.84
C ASP A 687 6.79 27.06 28.95
N TRP A 688 6.06 27.70 28.03
CA TRP A 688 4.59 27.65 28.03
C TRP A 688 4.10 26.23 27.80
N TRP A 689 4.66 25.51 26.82
CA TRP A 689 4.27 24.12 26.53
C TRP A 689 4.46 23.23 27.76
N ASN A 690 5.61 23.31 28.41
CA ASN A 690 5.90 22.55 29.63
C ASN A 690 4.90 22.90 30.74
N ARG A 691 4.68 24.19 30.98
CA ARG A 691 3.83 24.68 32.07
C ARG A 691 2.35 24.38 31.87
N CYS A 692 1.82 24.51 30.65
CA CYS A 692 0.38 24.45 30.40
C CYS A 692 -0.10 23.11 29.86
N THR A 693 0.80 22.25 29.38
CA THR A 693 0.46 20.90 28.89
C THR A 693 1.06 19.77 29.72
N GLY A 694 1.96 20.08 30.66
CA GLY A 694 2.74 19.06 31.37
C GLY A 694 3.79 18.41 30.46
N ASN A 695 4.33 19.17 29.51
CA ASN A 695 5.26 18.69 28.48
C ASN A 695 4.66 17.55 27.62
N ALA A 696 3.43 17.75 27.14
CA ALA A 696 2.68 16.74 26.43
C ALA A 696 3.39 16.24 25.16
N ARG A 697 3.21 14.95 24.88
CA ARG A 697 3.74 14.21 23.73
C ARG A 697 2.59 13.80 22.79
N GLY A 698 2.91 13.35 21.59
CA GLY A 698 1.96 12.90 20.56
C GLY A 698 1.64 13.95 19.50
N PHE A 699 2.39 15.06 19.47
CA PHE A 699 2.24 16.12 18.46
C PHE A 699 3.47 16.20 17.54
N GLY A 700 4.64 15.76 18.03
CA GLY A 700 5.94 15.95 17.38
C GLY A 700 6.11 15.34 15.99
N ASP A 701 5.44 14.21 15.74
CA ASP A 701 5.50 13.52 14.45
C ASP A 701 4.42 13.99 13.46
N LYS A 702 3.47 14.83 13.91
CA LYS A 702 2.31 15.28 13.13
C LYS A 702 2.39 16.75 12.78
N CYS A 703 2.48 17.61 13.80
CA CYS A 703 2.38 19.06 13.67
C CYS A 703 3.78 19.67 13.66
N PRO A 704 4.24 20.33 12.58
CA PRO A 704 5.54 20.99 12.58
C PRO A 704 5.63 22.06 13.67
N LEU A 705 6.75 22.10 14.41
CA LEU A 705 6.94 23.05 15.51
C LEU A 705 7.45 24.40 14.99
N VAL A 706 6.73 25.46 15.33
CA VAL A 706 7.21 26.84 15.29
C VAL A 706 7.56 27.23 16.73
N LEU A 707 8.84 27.40 17.02
CA LEU A 707 9.32 27.60 18.38
C LEU A 707 9.78 29.04 18.58
N ALA A 708 9.14 29.75 19.51
CA ALA A 708 9.59 31.05 19.96
C ALA A 708 10.70 30.93 21.00
N ALA A 709 11.87 31.48 20.66
CA ALA A 709 13.05 31.52 21.52
C ALA A 709 14.02 32.65 21.08
N TYR A 710 13.85 33.85 21.62
CA TYR A 710 14.61 35.03 21.18
C TYR A 710 16.09 34.92 21.56
N SER A 711 16.94 34.72 20.56
CA SER A 711 18.36 34.41 20.72
C SER A 711 19.10 34.56 19.40
N SER A 712 20.40 34.82 19.46
CA SER A 712 21.28 34.80 18.28
C SER A 712 21.67 33.37 17.85
N SER A 713 21.48 32.38 18.72
CA SER A 713 21.79 30.96 18.49
C SER A 713 20.54 30.07 18.60
N PRO A 714 20.42 28.99 17.79
CA PRO A 714 19.25 28.12 17.79
C PRO A 714 18.88 27.57 19.17
N PRO A 715 17.58 27.42 19.47
CA PRO A 715 17.14 26.89 20.75
C PRO A 715 17.57 25.44 20.92
N LYS A 716 18.11 25.14 22.10
CA LYS A 716 18.53 23.78 22.50
C LYS A 716 17.42 23.02 23.23
N THR A 717 16.50 23.75 23.85
CA THR A 717 15.36 23.17 24.57
C THR A 717 14.19 23.04 23.63
N ILE A 718 13.87 21.82 23.24
CA ILE A 718 12.71 21.49 22.40
C ILE A 718 11.63 20.89 23.32
N PRO A 719 10.41 21.43 23.34
CA PRO A 719 9.33 20.88 24.14
C PRO A 719 8.80 19.56 23.55
N GLY A 720 8.00 18.83 24.32
CA GLY A 720 7.24 17.65 23.91
C GLY A 720 8.08 16.50 23.38
N ASP A 721 7.61 15.91 22.29
CA ASP A 721 8.27 14.85 21.54
C ASP A 721 8.80 15.30 20.16
N TRP A 722 8.83 16.62 19.91
CA TRP A 722 9.46 17.16 18.70
C TRP A 722 10.96 16.87 18.70
N LYS A 723 11.46 16.39 17.56
CA LYS A 723 12.90 16.16 17.37
C LYS A 723 13.69 17.47 17.28
N THR A 724 13.08 18.49 16.67
CA THR A 724 13.63 19.83 16.51
C THR A 724 12.53 20.82 16.10
N TRP A 725 12.86 22.11 16.04
CA TRP A 725 11.98 23.15 15.49
C TRP A 725 11.99 23.10 13.96
N THR A 726 10.84 23.35 13.34
CA THR A 726 10.69 23.53 11.89
C THR A 726 10.89 24.98 11.50
N ILE A 727 10.29 25.88 12.27
CA ILE A 727 10.52 27.32 12.19
C ILE A 727 10.93 27.80 13.59
N TRP A 728 11.93 28.67 13.66
CA TRP A 728 12.40 29.28 14.89
C TRP A 728 12.17 30.78 14.83
N GLN A 729 11.29 31.27 15.70
CA GLN A 729 11.11 32.70 15.91
C GLN A 729 12.23 33.20 16.83
N ASN A 730 13.19 33.90 16.24
CA ASN A 730 14.46 34.25 16.88
C ASN A 730 14.53 35.69 17.39
N SER A 731 13.56 36.54 17.03
CA SER A 731 13.45 37.92 17.51
C SER A 731 12.01 38.40 17.41
N ASP A 732 11.61 39.30 18.30
CA ASP A 732 10.34 40.06 18.27
C ASP A 732 10.37 41.26 17.30
N LYS A 733 11.37 41.29 16.41
CA LYS A 733 11.66 42.41 15.52
C LYS A 733 12.25 41.91 14.21
N TYR A 734 11.69 42.41 13.12
CA TYR A 734 12.24 42.31 11.78
C TYR A 734 12.26 43.69 11.12
N GLU A 735 13.27 43.93 10.27
CA GLU A 735 13.50 45.24 9.64
C GLU A 735 12.30 45.74 8.83
N HIS A 736 11.54 44.81 8.23
CA HIS A 736 10.34 45.12 7.44
C HIS A 736 9.01 45.02 8.22
N GLY A 737 9.09 45.02 9.57
CA GLY A 737 7.98 44.90 10.51
C GLY A 737 7.71 43.46 10.93
N GLY A 738 7.09 43.23 12.10
CA GLY A 738 6.77 41.89 12.63
C GLY A 738 7.92 41.21 13.37
N ASP A 739 7.74 39.93 13.67
CA ASP A 739 8.72 39.07 14.35
C ASP A 739 9.62 38.36 13.33
N SER A 740 10.86 38.03 13.69
CA SER A 740 11.81 37.37 12.79
C SER A 740 11.82 35.86 12.98
N ASP A 741 11.60 35.13 11.88
CA ASP A 741 11.58 33.68 11.80
C ASP A 741 12.71 33.12 10.94
N LYS A 742 13.17 31.92 11.29
CA LYS A 742 14.13 31.13 10.52
C LYS A 742 13.61 29.74 10.27
N PHE A 743 13.61 29.28 9.02
CA PHE A 743 13.23 27.91 8.69
C PHE A 743 14.41 26.95 8.80
N ASN A 744 14.17 25.75 9.33
CA ASN A 744 15.18 24.72 9.56
C ASN A 744 15.39 23.85 8.31
N GLY A 745 16.04 24.39 7.29
CA GLY A 745 16.39 23.62 6.10
C GLY A 745 16.54 24.48 4.84
N PRO A 746 16.87 23.84 3.70
CA PRO A 746 16.93 24.51 2.41
C PRO A 746 15.53 24.87 1.89
N MET A 747 15.48 25.77 0.90
CA MET A 747 14.23 26.21 0.23
C MET A 747 13.40 25.04 -0.33
N THR A 748 14.05 23.93 -0.72
CA THR A 748 13.36 22.71 -1.19
C THR A 748 12.49 22.08 -0.10
N GLN A 749 12.94 22.09 1.17
CA GLN A 749 12.16 21.59 2.29
C GLN A 749 11.05 22.56 2.70
N LEU A 750 11.27 23.88 2.55
CA LEU A 750 10.23 24.88 2.78
C LEU A 750 9.10 24.76 1.73
N ARG A 751 9.45 24.51 0.46
CA ARG A 751 8.46 24.20 -0.58
C ARG A 751 7.73 22.90 -0.29
N LYS A 752 8.43 21.88 0.20
CA LYS A 752 7.80 20.62 0.62
C LYS A 752 6.79 20.82 1.75
N LEU A 753 7.14 21.64 2.75
CA LEU A 753 6.21 22.01 3.82
C LEU A 753 4.93 22.65 3.27
N ALA A 754 5.06 23.52 2.25
CA ALA A 754 3.94 24.16 1.58
C ALA A 754 3.16 23.23 0.62
N SER A 755 3.81 22.27 -0.04
CA SER A 755 3.18 21.42 -1.07
C SER A 755 2.53 20.16 -0.54
N GLY A 756 2.81 19.75 0.70
CA GLY A 756 2.33 18.46 1.20
C GLY A 756 3.46 17.54 1.57
#